data_AF-A0A1V2ZGY7-F1
#
_entry.id   AF-A0A1V2ZGY7-F1
#
_cell.length_a   1.000
_cell.length_b   1.000
_cell.length_c   1.000
_cell.angle_alpha   90.00
_cell.angle_beta   90.00
_cell.angle_gamma   90.00
#
_symmetry.space_group_name_H-M   'P 1'
#
loop_
_entity.id
_entity.type
_entity.pdbx_description
1 polymer ?
#
loop_
_entity_poly.entity_id
_entity_poly.type
_entity_poly.pdbx_seq_one_letter_code
_entity_poly.pdbx_strand_id
1 'polypeptide(L)'
;MPRTPVRRASLLAGGLGLLLAAGVVAGPAPASAVTKVPTATAYTEPPGREDPTETTHEPELSRNGFVPDVAAEESAFSSRTAGEADFTAVDIPSRADIVTHEVTIALVAPPGTNPSFTTDDARRSLELADQFYNRETGGAVRFHLERIVDWQSIDEPIDCTNTGGLHDWVQRSIGWQPGPARHLVTMVPPGPPCPNWANAEQPWDPDDGGRVFEPGPDAIILTHELGHSISLPHAASLQCDTAWDAGPGVNCSREEYGNLTDLMGDSWTFTPLSAPSLARLGILSDTRQPTCGAPRIATIDTLGAGPGTPRALSWSDPQSGARYWVQYNDKNDATSDGGAYWSQWQTPRTVSGVQILKVPRGGLSPELLQRPGDGSVGNEFVQTGETVTLSSGTTIRVDSIDADTRQATVTVSVPCVEYLGNIVGSSTLTSSYTSDWSTTGAAIDGNAWSEWSAWPRVGEQWLDLRWPETVTIDSVSVQFASDSQDGDRQGTIPPRAWRIEYLDPTTGEWEPVADTAPAVPGRDRGVPNTVGFPAVSTQEIRVLFDSWGDWEEGGSTAVAELTVNAVAPIASLAPRGAEQTVATSTTGDLGLGVDVLDADDRVLGSRAVTFTIAGPAGFVDGTKSATVLSGSDGRATLPTIRTGTTTGAVTITATAQGVAPTALPSTTVAAAPASPPRRRHGSSPARWSSRSRRRTPGPVPRISRW
;
A
#
# COMPACT_ATOMS: atom_id res chain seq x y z
N MET A 1 60.48 6.32 -27.70
CA MET A 1 61.54 5.28 -27.60
C MET A 1 61.04 4.19 -26.64
N PRO A 2 61.42 2.91 -26.77
CA PRO A 2 61.38 2.16 -28.03
C PRO A 2 60.80 0.71 -27.89
N ARG A 3 60.43 0.11 -29.03
CA ARG A 3 60.23 -1.35 -29.29
C ARG A 3 58.94 -2.07 -28.81
N THR A 4 57.89 -1.87 -29.63
CA THR A 4 57.16 -2.94 -30.36
C THR A 4 58.09 -4.01 -30.99
N PRO A 5 57.65 -5.22 -31.48
CA PRO A 5 56.51 -5.37 -32.42
C PRO A 5 55.80 -6.75 -32.61
N VAL A 6 54.90 -6.80 -33.64
CA VAL A 6 54.60 -7.93 -34.56
C VAL A 6 53.69 -9.07 -34.03
N ARG A 7 52.67 -9.61 -34.75
CA ARG A 7 51.87 -9.31 -35.99
C ARG A 7 50.49 -10.04 -35.85
N ARG A 8 49.35 -9.59 -36.40
CA ARG A 8 48.82 -9.72 -37.80
C ARG A 8 48.93 -11.14 -38.40
N ALA A 9 47.94 -11.74 -39.09
CA ALA A 9 46.57 -11.35 -39.49
C ALA A 9 45.72 -12.67 -39.62
N SER A 10 44.53 -12.84 -40.23
CA SER A 10 43.80 -12.20 -41.35
C SER A 10 42.27 -12.46 -41.27
N LEU A 11 41.49 -11.98 -42.25
CA LEU A 11 40.06 -12.31 -42.45
C LEU A 11 39.87 -13.56 -43.33
N LEU A 12 38.70 -14.21 -43.26
CA LEU A 12 37.79 -14.40 -44.42
C LEU A 12 36.39 -14.92 -44.01
N ALA A 13 35.47 -14.95 -44.97
CA ALA A 13 34.02 -14.94 -44.74
C ALA A 13 33.30 -16.29 -44.93
N GLY A 14 32.13 -16.40 -44.28
CA GLY A 14 30.88 -16.82 -44.93
C GLY A 14 30.54 -18.31 -45.01
N GLY A 15 29.29 -18.64 -44.64
CA GLY A 15 28.67 -19.94 -44.93
C GLY A 15 27.36 -20.14 -44.16
N LEU A 16 26.22 -20.23 -44.87
CA LEU A 16 25.01 -20.85 -44.31
C LEU A 16 25.18 -22.37 -44.30
N GLY A 17 24.71 -23.03 -43.24
CA GLY A 17 24.68 -24.48 -43.13
C GLY A 17 23.52 -24.93 -42.25
N LEU A 18 22.40 -25.33 -42.86
CA LEU A 18 21.24 -25.88 -42.16
C LEU A 18 21.41 -27.41 -42.04
N LEU A 19 21.34 -27.97 -40.84
CA LEU A 19 21.27 -29.42 -40.61
C LEU A 19 20.67 -29.74 -39.22
N LEU A 20 19.91 -30.83 -39.14
CA LEU A 20 19.25 -31.29 -37.92
C LEU A 20 20.14 -32.29 -37.15
N ALA A 21 19.98 -32.33 -35.82
CA ALA A 21 19.57 -33.52 -35.04
C ALA A 21 20.27 -33.71 -33.67
N ALA A 22 19.51 -34.30 -32.75
CA ALA A 22 19.94 -35.13 -31.61
C ALA A 22 20.83 -34.52 -30.49
N GLY A 23 20.17 -34.12 -29.41
CA GLY A 23 20.32 -34.78 -28.10
C GLY A 23 21.63 -34.63 -27.32
N VAL A 24 21.56 -33.87 -26.21
CA VAL A 24 22.51 -33.95 -25.09
C VAL A 24 21.71 -34.13 -23.80
N VAL A 25 22.15 -35.07 -22.95
CA VAL A 25 21.52 -35.38 -21.65
C VAL A 25 22.06 -34.45 -20.57
N ALA A 26 21.18 -33.82 -19.80
CA ALA A 26 21.54 -33.14 -18.56
C ALA A 26 21.65 -34.15 -17.41
N GLY A 27 22.75 -34.12 -16.66
CA GLY A 27 22.93 -34.93 -15.45
C GLY A 27 22.28 -34.28 -14.22
N PRO A 28 21.88 -35.06 -13.19
CA PRO A 28 21.23 -34.52 -12.00
C PRO A 28 22.20 -33.73 -11.10
N ALA A 29 21.66 -32.70 -10.45
CA ALA A 29 22.30 -32.01 -9.33
C ALA A 29 22.35 -32.92 -8.06
N PRO A 30 23.28 -32.71 -7.12
CA PRO A 30 23.42 -33.57 -5.95
C PRO A 30 22.28 -33.38 -4.94
N ALA A 31 21.79 -34.47 -4.36
CA ALA A 31 20.77 -34.45 -3.32
C ALA A 31 21.36 -34.11 -1.94
N SER A 32 20.65 -33.28 -1.16
CA SER A 32 20.89 -33.10 0.27
C SER A 32 20.58 -34.37 1.05
N ALA A 33 21.31 -34.61 2.15
CA ALA A 33 21.28 -35.88 2.87
C ALA A 33 20.06 -36.00 3.80
N VAL A 34 19.06 -36.79 3.40
CA VAL A 34 17.93 -37.16 4.26
C VAL A 34 18.36 -38.22 5.29
N THR A 35 18.16 -37.93 6.58
CA THR A 35 18.46 -38.88 7.66
C THR A 35 17.35 -39.94 7.79
N LYS A 36 17.72 -41.21 7.94
CA LYS A 36 16.77 -42.34 8.00
C LYS A 36 15.92 -42.33 9.28
N VAL A 37 14.60 -42.35 9.12
CA VAL A 37 13.63 -42.71 10.17
C VAL A 37 13.42 -44.23 10.18
N PRO A 38 13.37 -44.91 11.35
CA PRO A 38 13.11 -46.35 11.46
C PRO A 38 11.60 -46.67 11.48
N THR A 39 11.24 -47.89 11.06
CA THR A 39 9.86 -48.38 10.98
C THR A 39 9.18 -48.47 12.36
N ALA A 40 7.95 -47.98 12.47
CA ALA A 40 7.14 -48.08 13.69
C ALA A 40 6.66 -49.52 13.99
N THR A 41 6.59 -49.86 15.28
CA THR A 41 5.96 -51.08 15.79
C THR A 41 4.60 -50.78 16.43
N ALA A 42 3.72 -51.78 16.51
CA ALA A 42 2.32 -51.62 16.89
C ALA A 42 2.07 -50.98 18.27
N TYR A 43 0.97 -50.22 18.35
CA TYR A 43 0.51 -49.46 19.50
C TYR A 43 -0.16 -50.37 20.56
N THR A 44 -0.09 -50.00 21.84
CA THR A 44 -0.89 -50.58 22.92
C THR A 44 -1.43 -49.48 23.83
N GLU A 45 -2.72 -49.59 24.15
CA GLU A 45 -3.56 -48.57 24.79
C GLU A 45 -3.23 -48.36 26.29
N PRO A 46 -3.14 -47.10 26.78
CA PRO A 46 -3.07 -46.76 28.20
C PRO A 46 -4.48 -46.55 28.81
N PRO A 47 -4.70 -46.85 30.10
CA PRO A 47 -6.02 -46.75 30.73
C PRO A 47 -6.45 -45.30 31.05
N GLY A 48 -7.77 -45.09 31.08
CA GLY A 48 -8.41 -43.79 31.31
C GLY A 48 -8.23 -43.20 32.72
N ARG A 49 -8.68 -41.95 32.88
CA ARG A 49 -8.48 -41.11 34.08
C ARG A 49 -9.81 -40.54 34.59
N GLU A 50 -9.94 -40.44 35.90
CA GLU A 50 -11.18 -40.06 36.60
C GLU A 50 -11.39 -38.52 36.68
N ASP A 51 -12.65 -38.13 36.88
CA ASP A 51 -13.19 -36.77 36.83
C ASP A 51 -13.60 -36.24 38.24
N PRO A 52 -13.27 -34.98 38.63
CA PRO A 52 -13.68 -34.40 39.90
C PRO A 52 -14.46 -33.06 39.81
N THR A 53 -15.78 -33.16 39.64
CA THR A 53 -16.82 -32.34 40.31
C THR A 53 -16.59 -30.83 40.59
N GLU A 54 -17.36 -30.02 39.86
CA GLU A 54 -17.96 -28.73 40.22
C GLU A 54 -18.04 -28.37 41.74
N THR A 55 -17.62 -27.14 42.09
CA THR A 55 -18.17 -26.37 43.23
C THR A 55 -18.19 -24.87 42.91
N THR A 56 -19.26 -24.17 43.32
CA THR A 56 -19.55 -22.77 42.95
C THR A 56 -19.50 -21.83 44.16
N HIS A 57 -18.82 -20.68 44.05
CA HIS A 57 -18.95 -19.54 44.99
C HIS A 57 -18.66 -18.20 44.30
N GLU A 58 -19.55 -17.22 44.47
CA GLU A 58 -19.35 -15.80 44.13
C GLU A 58 -18.75 -15.01 45.32
N PRO A 59 -18.08 -13.86 45.10
CA PRO A 59 -17.37 -13.13 46.15
C PRO A 59 -18.20 -12.04 46.86
N GLU A 60 -18.01 -11.88 48.18
CA GLU A 60 -18.46 -10.68 48.90
C GLU A 60 -17.46 -9.51 48.75
N LEU A 61 -17.98 -8.29 48.55
CA LEU A 61 -17.17 -7.07 48.58
C LEU A 61 -16.82 -6.68 50.02
N SER A 62 -15.55 -6.38 50.27
CA SER A 62 -15.13 -5.62 51.46
C SER A 62 -14.47 -4.30 51.06
N ARG A 63 -15.12 -3.18 51.39
CA ARG A 63 -14.53 -1.84 51.30
C ARG A 63 -13.73 -1.55 52.57
N ASN A 64 -12.50 -1.08 52.42
CA ASN A 64 -11.95 -0.03 53.29
C ASN A 64 -10.83 0.70 52.55
N GLY A 65 -10.81 2.02 52.65
CA GLY A 65 -9.82 2.87 51.95
C GLY A 65 -8.82 3.49 52.91
N PHE A 66 -7.64 3.80 52.40
CA PHE A 66 -6.68 4.72 53.03
C PHE A 66 -6.02 5.56 51.94
N VAL A 67 -5.64 6.80 52.26
CA VAL A 67 -5.04 7.79 51.35
C VAL A 67 -4.02 8.62 52.16
N PRO A 68 -3.05 9.29 51.52
CA PRO A 68 -1.69 8.78 51.44
C PRO A 68 -0.70 9.66 52.21
N ASP A 69 0.61 9.38 52.13
CA ASP A 69 1.59 10.46 52.13
C ASP A 69 2.87 10.16 51.32
N VAL A 70 3.64 11.21 51.10
CA VAL A 70 4.61 11.51 50.01
C VAL A 70 5.85 10.62 49.75
N ALA A 71 6.20 10.62 48.46
CA ALA A 71 7.54 10.76 47.86
C ALA A 71 8.59 9.63 47.90
N ALA A 72 8.76 9.00 46.74
CA ALA A 72 10.07 8.79 46.12
C ALA A 72 9.98 9.26 44.64
N GLU A 73 11.01 9.92 44.10
CA GLU A 73 11.07 10.33 42.69
C GLU A 73 11.74 9.24 41.85
N GLU A 74 10.98 8.55 41.01
CA GLU A 74 11.49 7.84 39.83
C GLU A 74 10.69 8.24 38.59
N SER A 75 11.33 8.18 37.42
CA SER A 75 10.84 8.84 36.20
C SER A 75 9.57 8.19 35.63
N ALA A 76 8.42 8.81 35.91
CA ALA A 76 7.15 8.42 35.30
C ALA A 76 7.18 8.65 33.78
N PHE A 77 7.36 7.58 33.01
CA PHE A 77 7.02 7.57 31.59
C PHE A 77 5.50 7.79 31.49
N SER A 78 5.09 8.96 31.00
CA SER A 78 3.67 9.32 30.99
C SER A 78 2.92 8.43 30.00
N SER A 79 2.09 7.53 30.53
CA SER A 79 1.17 6.67 29.77
C SER A 79 0.05 7.51 29.17
N ARG A 80 0.37 8.20 28.07
CA ARG A 80 -0.65 8.67 27.12
C ARG A 80 -1.33 7.44 26.54
N THR A 81 -2.60 7.24 26.93
CA THR A 81 -3.54 6.47 26.10
C THR A 81 -3.56 7.09 24.71
N ALA A 82 -3.50 6.24 23.67
CA ALA A 82 -3.47 6.68 22.29
C ALA A 82 -4.65 7.62 21.97
N GLY A 83 -4.35 8.73 21.31
CA GLY A 83 -5.39 9.58 20.72
C GLY A 83 -5.86 9.01 19.39
N GLU A 84 -7.07 9.40 18.97
CA GLU A 84 -7.63 9.07 17.65
C GLU A 84 -6.78 9.61 16.47
N ALA A 85 -5.84 10.53 16.74
CA ALA A 85 -4.86 11.04 15.78
C ALA A 85 -3.52 10.25 15.73
N ASP A 86 -3.29 9.32 16.67
CA ASP A 86 -2.06 8.51 16.71
C ASP A 86 -2.09 7.34 15.72
N PHE A 87 -3.28 6.96 15.23
CA PHE A 87 -3.48 5.88 14.27
C PHE A 87 -4.59 6.22 13.27
N THR A 88 -4.45 5.77 12.03
CA THR A 88 -5.55 5.74 11.06
C THR A 88 -6.16 4.35 10.98
N ALA A 89 -7.45 4.26 10.65
CA ALA A 89 -8.11 2.99 10.35
C ALA A 89 -7.61 2.46 9.00
N VAL A 90 -7.25 1.17 8.95
CA VAL A 90 -6.92 0.49 7.70
C VAL A 90 -8.19 -0.14 7.16
N ASP A 91 -8.62 0.32 5.98
CA ASP A 91 -9.65 -0.36 5.22
C ASP A 91 -9.10 -1.67 4.63
N ILE A 92 -9.87 -2.75 4.76
CA ILE A 92 -9.57 -4.09 4.27
C ILE A 92 -10.85 -4.57 3.57
N PRO A 93 -10.93 -4.42 2.23
CA PRO A 93 -12.13 -4.78 1.47
C PRO A 93 -12.52 -6.25 1.64
N SER A 94 -13.82 -6.55 1.65
CA SER A 94 -14.29 -7.94 1.61
C SER A 94 -13.84 -8.62 0.31
N ARG A 95 -13.49 -9.91 0.41
CA ARG A 95 -13.11 -10.76 -0.73
C ARG A 95 -13.67 -12.18 -0.68
N ALA A 96 -14.35 -12.56 0.41
CA ALA A 96 -15.18 -13.75 0.47
C ALA A 96 -16.62 -13.28 0.64
N ASP A 97 -17.29 -13.01 -0.49
CA ASP A 97 -18.69 -12.60 -0.51
C ASP A 97 -19.62 -13.84 -0.48
N ILE A 98 -19.12 -15.03 -0.86
CA ILE A 98 -19.83 -16.31 -0.74
C ILE A 98 -19.45 -17.03 0.57
N VAL A 99 -20.30 -16.90 1.58
CA VAL A 99 -20.07 -17.48 2.92
C VAL A 99 -19.96 -19.02 2.93
N THR A 100 -20.69 -19.72 2.06
CA THR A 100 -20.75 -21.20 2.07
C THR A 100 -20.09 -21.78 0.83
N HIS A 101 -18.98 -22.48 1.06
CA HIS A 101 -18.24 -23.24 0.06
C HIS A 101 -18.74 -24.69 0.03
N GLU A 102 -19.15 -25.16 -1.16
CA GLU A 102 -19.74 -26.48 -1.38
C GLU A 102 -18.67 -27.50 -1.81
N VAL A 103 -18.37 -28.45 -0.92
CA VAL A 103 -17.30 -29.43 -1.08
C VAL A 103 -17.87 -30.77 -1.52
N THR A 104 -17.43 -31.26 -2.68
CA THR A 104 -17.55 -32.67 -3.06
C THR A 104 -16.25 -33.40 -2.74
N ILE A 105 -16.31 -34.47 -1.93
CA ILE A 105 -15.20 -35.38 -1.68
C ILE A 105 -15.37 -36.64 -2.53
N ALA A 106 -14.29 -37.13 -3.16
CA ALA A 106 -14.25 -38.41 -3.86
C ALA A 106 -13.08 -39.26 -3.36
N LEU A 107 -13.38 -40.49 -2.92
CA LEU A 107 -12.36 -41.48 -2.54
C LEU A 107 -11.95 -42.30 -3.76
N VAL A 108 -10.66 -42.37 -4.05
CA VAL A 108 -10.13 -42.88 -5.31
C VAL A 108 -8.94 -43.79 -5.08
N ALA A 109 -8.98 -45.00 -5.65
CA ALA A 109 -7.87 -45.96 -5.60
C ALA A 109 -7.19 -46.07 -6.98
N PRO A 110 -6.04 -45.37 -7.19
CA PRO A 110 -5.19 -45.56 -8.37
C PRO A 110 -4.65 -46.99 -8.51
N PRO A 111 -4.21 -47.41 -9.71
CA PRO A 111 -3.68 -48.75 -9.95
C PRO A 111 -2.51 -49.11 -9.02
N GLY A 112 -2.61 -50.27 -8.36
CA GLY A 112 -1.61 -50.73 -7.38
C GLY A 112 -1.83 -50.25 -5.95
N THR A 113 -2.85 -49.43 -5.69
CA THR A 113 -3.30 -49.04 -4.34
C THR A 113 -4.46 -49.93 -3.87
N ASN A 114 -4.91 -49.75 -2.62
CA ASN A 114 -6.16 -50.33 -2.09
C ASN A 114 -6.85 -49.29 -1.17
N PRO A 115 -8.19 -49.29 -1.07
CA PRO A 115 -8.92 -48.53 -0.05
C PRO A 115 -8.37 -48.73 1.37
N SER A 116 -8.18 -47.63 2.12
CA SER A 116 -7.42 -47.64 3.38
C SER A 116 -8.03 -46.80 4.53
N PHE A 117 -9.13 -46.10 4.29
CA PHE A 117 -9.92 -45.34 5.28
C PHE A 117 -11.38 -45.26 4.80
N THR A 118 -12.28 -44.68 5.59
CA THR A 118 -13.73 -44.63 5.32
C THR A 118 -14.21 -43.25 4.88
N THR A 119 -15.44 -43.19 4.33
CA THR A 119 -16.13 -41.92 4.06
C THR A 119 -16.43 -41.12 5.32
N ASP A 120 -16.52 -41.75 6.50
CA ASP A 120 -16.75 -41.03 7.75
C ASP A 120 -15.46 -40.45 8.33
N ASP A 121 -14.28 -41.05 8.06
CA ASP A 121 -12.98 -40.41 8.35
C ASP A 121 -12.81 -39.15 7.49
N ALA A 122 -13.07 -39.24 6.19
CA ALA A 122 -13.01 -38.12 5.26
C ALA A 122 -14.01 -37.00 5.61
N ARG A 123 -15.23 -37.36 6.02
CA ARG A 123 -16.23 -36.41 6.56
C ARG A 123 -15.69 -35.70 7.81
N ARG A 124 -15.12 -36.46 8.76
CA ARG A 124 -14.61 -35.92 10.03
C ARG A 124 -13.50 -34.88 9.82
N SER A 125 -12.65 -35.09 8.82
CA SER A 125 -11.60 -34.14 8.46
C SER A 125 -12.16 -32.84 7.87
N LEU A 126 -13.24 -32.90 7.07
CA LEU A 126 -13.93 -31.70 6.59
C LEU A 126 -14.69 -30.97 7.70
N GLU A 127 -15.29 -31.69 8.65
CA GLU A 127 -15.92 -31.09 9.84
C GLU A 127 -14.91 -30.29 10.68
N LEU A 128 -13.67 -30.76 10.77
CA LEU A 128 -12.57 -30.04 11.43
C LEU A 128 -12.13 -28.81 10.64
N ALA A 129 -12.05 -28.91 9.31
CA ALA A 129 -11.75 -27.78 8.43
C ALA A 129 -12.80 -26.66 8.53
N ASP A 130 -14.09 -26.99 8.54
CA ASP A 130 -15.17 -26.03 8.75
C ASP A 130 -15.11 -25.40 10.16
N GLN A 131 -14.79 -26.19 11.20
CA GLN A 131 -14.61 -25.68 12.56
C GLN A 131 -13.44 -24.68 12.67
N PHE A 132 -12.33 -24.95 11.97
CA PHE A 132 -11.21 -24.03 11.82
C PHE A 132 -11.67 -22.72 11.17
N TYR A 133 -12.13 -22.76 9.92
CA TYR A 133 -12.44 -21.55 9.15
C TYR A 133 -13.58 -20.75 9.76
N ASN A 134 -14.61 -21.40 10.32
CA ASN A 134 -15.69 -20.72 11.03
C ASN A 134 -15.18 -19.92 12.24
N ARG A 135 -14.15 -20.39 12.97
CA ARG A 135 -13.55 -19.64 14.08
C ARG A 135 -12.70 -18.47 13.56
N GLU A 136 -11.75 -18.76 12.68
CA GLU A 136 -10.77 -17.75 12.21
C GLU A 136 -11.44 -16.57 11.51
N THR A 137 -12.52 -16.84 10.76
CA THR A 137 -13.28 -15.85 9.99
C THR A 137 -14.55 -15.33 10.69
N GLY A 138 -14.88 -15.82 11.89
CA GLY A 138 -16.16 -15.53 12.54
C GLY A 138 -17.39 -16.02 11.77
N GLY A 139 -17.22 -17.02 10.90
CA GLY A 139 -18.27 -17.61 10.07
C GLY A 139 -18.46 -16.95 8.71
N ALA A 140 -17.54 -16.08 8.26
CA ALA A 140 -17.54 -15.52 6.91
C ALA A 140 -17.03 -16.51 5.84
N VAL A 141 -16.30 -17.56 6.22
CA VAL A 141 -15.97 -18.72 5.37
C VAL A 141 -16.42 -19.99 6.07
N ARG A 142 -17.25 -20.80 5.39
CA ARG A 142 -17.79 -22.08 5.85
C ARG A 142 -17.61 -23.16 4.79
N PHE A 143 -17.25 -24.37 5.19
CA PHE A 143 -17.10 -25.51 4.29
C PHE A 143 -18.21 -26.54 4.53
N HIS A 144 -19.10 -26.69 3.55
CA HIS A 144 -20.24 -27.60 3.60
C HIS A 144 -20.00 -28.84 2.73
N LEU A 145 -20.43 -30.02 3.21
CA LEU A 145 -20.32 -31.26 2.44
C LEU A 145 -21.50 -31.41 1.49
N GLU A 146 -21.33 -30.98 0.24
CA GLU A 146 -22.32 -31.20 -0.85
C GLU A 146 -22.55 -32.70 -1.06
N ARG A 147 -21.45 -33.47 -1.17
CA ARG A 147 -21.46 -34.90 -1.49
C ARG A 147 -20.16 -35.56 -1.09
N ILE A 148 -20.24 -36.79 -0.58
CA ILE A 148 -19.09 -37.71 -0.57
C ILE A 148 -19.36 -38.90 -1.48
N VAL A 149 -18.35 -39.31 -2.25
CA VAL A 149 -18.37 -40.50 -3.11
C VAL A 149 -17.36 -41.50 -2.57
N ASP A 150 -17.87 -42.69 -2.21
CA ASP A 150 -17.08 -43.81 -1.69
C ASP A 150 -16.15 -44.41 -2.77
N TRP A 151 -15.22 -45.26 -2.34
CA TRP A 151 -14.06 -45.74 -3.10
C TRP A 151 -14.34 -46.19 -4.53
N GLN A 152 -13.81 -45.43 -5.49
CA GLN A 152 -13.77 -45.81 -6.90
C GLN A 152 -12.38 -46.34 -7.28
N SER A 153 -12.31 -47.49 -7.93
CA SER A 153 -11.08 -48.01 -8.54
C SER A 153 -10.90 -47.42 -9.94
N ILE A 154 -9.70 -46.93 -10.27
CA ILE A 154 -9.38 -46.45 -11.62
C ILE A 154 -8.95 -47.62 -12.51
N ASP A 155 -9.50 -47.69 -13.73
CA ASP A 155 -9.10 -48.59 -14.81
C ASP A 155 -8.24 -47.92 -15.91
N GLU A 156 -8.23 -46.58 -15.96
CA GLU A 156 -7.29 -45.78 -16.75
C GLU A 156 -5.85 -45.82 -16.15
N PRO A 157 -4.78 -45.62 -16.96
CA PRO A 157 -3.39 -45.66 -16.47
C PRO A 157 -2.97 -44.34 -15.79
N ILE A 158 -3.64 -44.00 -14.70
CA ILE A 158 -3.43 -42.76 -13.92
C ILE A 158 -2.89 -43.15 -12.54
N ASP A 159 -1.63 -42.86 -12.26
CA ASP A 159 -1.01 -43.09 -10.95
C ASP A 159 -1.23 -41.92 -9.98
N CYS A 160 -0.87 -42.12 -8.70
CA CYS A 160 -1.06 -41.14 -7.63
C CYS A 160 -0.33 -39.80 -7.80
N THR A 161 0.61 -39.68 -8.74
CA THR A 161 1.39 -38.44 -8.96
C THR A 161 0.82 -37.59 -10.10
N ASN A 162 -0.07 -38.15 -10.93
CA ASN A 162 -0.78 -37.42 -11.97
C ASN A 162 -2.06 -36.77 -11.40
N THR A 163 -1.90 -35.81 -10.50
CA THR A 163 -3.02 -35.24 -9.71
C THR A 163 -4.08 -34.56 -10.58
N GLY A 164 -3.67 -33.78 -11.58
CA GLY A 164 -4.58 -33.24 -12.60
C GLY A 164 -5.31 -34.33 -13.41
N GLY A 165 -4.65 -35.44 -13.73
CA GLY A 165 -5.30 -36.59 -14.37
C GLY A 165 -6.32 -37.28 -13.47
N LEU A 166 -6.05 -37.40 -12.17
CA LEU A 166 -7.00 -37.89 -11.17
C LEU A 166 -8.22 -36.96 -11.08
N HIS A 167 -7.99 -35.65 -11.00
CA HIS A 167 -9.05 -34.65 -10.99
C HIS A 167 -9.94 -34.73 -12.25
N ASP A 168 -9.34 -34.69 -13.43
CA ASP A 168 -10.05 -34.77 -14.72
C ASP A 168 -10.79 -36.12 -14.89
N TRP A 169 -10.31 -37.20 -14.25
CA TRP A 169 -11.02 -38.48 -14.20
C TRP A 169 -12.21 -38.44 -13.25
N VAL A 170 -12.03 -37.93 -12.02
CA VAL A 170 -13.12 -37.80 -11.03
C VAL A 170 -14.24 -36.91 -11.56
N GLN A 171 -13.90 -35.73 -12.12
CA GLN A 171 -14.89 -34.82 -12.70
C GLN A 171 -15.77 -35.52 -13.74
N ARG A 172 -15.17 -36.31 -14.64
CA ARG A 172 -15.88 -37.14 -15.61
C ARG A 172 -16.71 -38.25 -14.96
N SER A 173 -16.19 -38.96 -13.97
CA SER A 173 -16.85 -40.14 -13.39
C SER A 173 -18.02 -39.79 -12.49
N ILE A 174 -17.92 -38.72 -11.69
CA ILE A 174 -18.95 -38.31 -10.72
C ILE A 174 -19.83 -37.14 -11.20
N GLY A 175 -19.55 -36.60 -12.39
CA GLY A 175 -20.29 -35.49 -13.01
C GLY A 175 -20.15 -34.15 -12.28
N TRP A 176 -19.05 -33.92 -11.56
CA TRP A 176 -18.79 -32.65 -10.88
C TRP A 176 -18.45 -31.55 -11.91
N GLN A 177 -18.80 -30.30 -11.61
CA GLN A 177 -18.53 -29.13 -12.45
C GLN A 177 -17.94 -28.00 -11.60
N PRO A 178 -16.90 -27.30 -12.08
CA PRO A 178 -16.35 -26.12 -11.40
C PRO A 178 -17.34 -24.96 -11.41
N GLY A 179 -17.15 -24.03 -10.48
CA GLY A 179 -17.92 -22.80 -10.35
C GLY A 179 -17.68 -22.14 -8.99
N PRO A 180 -18.20 -20.92 -8.78
CA PRO A 180 -17.92 -20.14 -7.57
C PRO A 180 -18.20 -20.90 -6.28
N ALA A 181 -17.24 -20.83 -5.35
CA ALA A 181 -17.20 -21.50 -4.05
C ALA A 181 -17.41 -23.03 -4.11
N ARG A 182 -17.16 -23.69 -5.25
CA ARG A 182 -17.24 -25.15 -5.37
C ARG A 182 -15.87 -25.79 -5.28
N HIS A 183 -15.76 -26.82 -4.44
CA HIS A 183 -14.51 -27.56 -4.25
C HIS A 183 -14.64 -29.03 -4.61
N LEU A 184 -13.60 -29.58 -5.23
CA LEU A 184 -13.46 -31.02 -5.48
C LEU A 184 -12.23 -31.56 -4.75
N VAL A 185 -12.44 -32.28 -3.67
CA VAL A 185 -11.39 -32.97 -2.93
C VAL A 185 -11.27 -34.40 -3.44
N THR A 186 -10.12 -34.75 -4.02
CA THR A 186 -9.81 -36.10 -4.49
C THR A 186 -8.83 -36.74 -3.53
N MET A 187 -9.34 -37.65 -2.68
CA MET A 187 -8.52 -38.34 -1.68
C MET A 187 -8.06 -39.71 -2.20
N VAL A 188 -6.78 -40.02 -1.99
CA VAL A 188 -6.15 -41.31 -2.36
C VAL A 188 -5.57 -42.02 -1.12
N PRO A 189 -5.20 -43.31 -1.17
CA PRO A 189 -4.58 -43.99 -0.04
C PRO A 189 -3.23 -43.35 0.33
N PRO A 190 -2.93 -43.09 1.62
CA PRO A 190 -1.69 -42.47 2.02
C PRO A 190 -0.51 -43.45 1.93
N GLY A 191 0.64 -42.96 1.45
CA GLY A 191 1.88 -43.72 1.35
C GLY A 191 2.02 -44.60 0.09
N PRO A 192 3.17 -45.29 -0.08
CA PRO A 192 3.57 -45.83 -1.39
C PRO A 192 2.58 -46.83 -1.99
N PRO A 193 2.25 -46.72 -3.30
CA PRO A 193 2.88 -45.87 -4.31
C PRO A 193 2.45 -44.39 -4.32
N CYS A 194 1.48 -43.99 -3.50
CA CYS A 194 1.05 -42.60 -3.43
C CYS A 194 2.04 -41.70 -2.67
N PRO A 195 2.06 -40.38 -2.97
CA PRO A 195 2.96 -39.44 -2.33
C PRO A 195 2.61 -39.21 -0.86
N ASN A 196 3.50 -38.50 -0.16
CA ASN A 196 3.30 -37.96 1.19
C ASN A 196 3.13 -36.43 1.19
N TRP A 197 2.76 -35.87 0.04
CA TRP A 197 2.42 -34.46 -0.17
C TRP A 197 1.02 -34.38 -0.78
N ALA A 198 0.32 -33.30 -0.46
CA ALA A 198 -0.95 -32.92 -1.08
C ALA A 198 -0.73 -31.72 -2.01
N ASN A 199 -1.73 -31.36 -2.80
CA ASN A 199 -1.72 -30.12 -3.57
C ASN A 199 -3.14 -29.64 -3.93
N ALA A 200 -3.30 -28.34 -4.06
CA ALA A 200 -4.54 -27.72 -4.53
C ALA A 200 -4.30 -26.66 -5.60
N GLU A 201 -5.38 -26.27 -6.28
CA GLU A 201 -5.41 -25.10 -7.14
C GLU A 201 -5.55 -23.84 -6.27
N GLN A 202 -4.69 -22.83 -6.52
CA GLN A 202 -4.76 -21.53 -5.86
C GLN A 202 -5.37 -20.48 -6.81
N PRO A 203 -6.69 -20.23 -6.78
CA PRO A 203 -7.32 -19.15 -7.53
C PRO A 203 -6.86 -17.76 -7.08
N TRP A 204 -7.23 -16.73 -7.85
CA TRP A 204 -6.97 -15.33 -7.48
C TRP A 204 -7.98 -14.80 -6.48
N ASP A 205 -9.23 -15.29 -6.52
CA ASP A 205 -10.29 -14.87 -5.62
C ASP A 205 -10.71 -15.99 -4.65
N PRO A 206 -11.00 -15.69 -3.36
CA PRO A 206 -11.53 -16.67 -2.42
C PRO A 206 -12.81 -17.37 -2.91
N ASP A 207 -13.65 -16.65 -3.67
CA ASP A 207 -14.94 -17.14 -4.14
C ASP A 207 -14.86 -17.96 -5.45
N ASP A 208 -13.69 -18.12 -6.08
CA ASP A 208 -13.54 -18.87 -7.35
C ASP A 208 -13.82 -20.38 -7.20
N GLY A 209 -13.50 -20.97 -6.04
CA GLY A 209 -13.47 -22.42 -5.84
C GLY A 209 -12.21 -23.09 -6.43
N GLY A 210 -12.13 -24.43 -6.37
CA GLY A 210 -10.96 -25.14 -6.89
C GLY A 210 -10.91 -26.65 -6.66
N ARG A 211 -9.80 -27.27 -7.05
CA ARG A 211 -9.55 -28.71 -6.85
C ARG A 211 -8.44 -28.96 -5.83
N VAL A 212 -8.64 -29.97 -4.98
CA VAL A 212 -7.70 -30.43 -3.94
C VAL A 212 -7.36 -31.90 -4.21
N PHE A 213 -6.10 -32.28 -4.01
CA PHE A 213 -5.61 -33.66 -4.03
C PHE A 213 -4.93 -33.97 -2.69
N GLU A 214 -5.33 -35.07 -2.05
CA GLU A 214 -4.89 -35.42 -0.69
C GLU A 214 -4.59 -36.92 -0.53
N PRO A 215 -3.40 -37.31 -0.06
CA PRO A 215 -3.13 -38.68 0.37
C PRO A 215 -3.60 -38.92 1.82
N GLY A 216 -4.73 -39.62 1.98
CA GLY A 216 -5.38 -39.86 3.26
C GLY A 216 -6.55 -38.91 3.56
N PRO A 217 -7.05 -38.92 4.80
CA PRO A 217 -8.00 -37.94 5.33
C PRO A 217 -7.37 -37.17 6.51
N ASP A 218 -6.21 -36.52 6.33
CA ASP A 218 -5.56 -35.76 7.40
C ASP A 218 -6.19 -34.37 7.51
N ALA A 219 -6.83 -34.08 8.64
CA ALA A 219 -7.59 -32.85 8.83
C ALA A 219 -6.74 -31.56 8.73
N ILE A 220 -5.44 -31.60 9.06
CA ILE A 220 -4.56 -30.44 8.90
C ILE A 220 -4.23 -30.24 7.42
N ILE A 221 -3.88 -31.32 6.71
CA ILE A 221 -3.58 -31.27 5.29
C ILE A 221 -4.81 -30.79 4.50
N LEU A 222 -5.98 -31.40 4.70
CA LEU A 222 -7.23 -30.96 4.06
C LEU A 222 -7.51 -29.47 4.28
N THR A 223 -7.32 -28.97 5.51
CA THR A 223 -7.61 -27.56 5.81
C THR A 223 -6.59 -26.61 5.18
N HIS A 224 -5.31 -26.98 5.16
CA HIS A 224 -4.25 -26.23 4.46
C HIS A 224 -4.53 -26.13 2.95
N GLU A 225 -4.86 -27.25 2.31
CA GLU A 225 -5.14 -27.32 0.87
C GLU A 225 -6.46 -26.63 0.50
N LEU A 226 -7.48 -26.68 1.36
CA LEU A 226 -8.67 -25.85 1.20
C LEU A 226 -8.33 -24.36 1.30
N GLY A 227 -7.34 -23.98 2.13
CA GLY A 227 -6.77 -22.65 2.19
C GLY A 227 -6.27 -22.14 0.83
N HIS A 228 -5.52 -22.95 0.10
CA HIS A 228 -5.14 -22.62 -1.29
C HIS A 228 -6.36 -22.39 -2.17
N SER A 229 -7.38 -23.25 -2.08
CA SER A 229 -8.61 -23.12 -2.88
C SER A 229 -9.48 -21.90 -2.55
N ILE A 230 -9.18 -21.17 -1.46
CA ILE A 230 -9.70 -19.82 -1.16
C ILE A 230 -8.61 -18.74 -1.26
N SER A 231 -7.66 -18.95 -2.19
CA SER A 231 -6.57 -18.06 -2.57
C SER A 231 -5.42 -17.88 -1.56
N LEU A 232 -5.37 -18.56 -0.41
CA LEU A 232 -4.26 -18.40 0.54
C LEU A 232 -2.95 -19.00 -0.01
N PRO A 233 -1.82 -18.28 0.03
CA PRO A 233 -0.48 -18.82 -0.24
C PRO A 233 0.15 -19.42 1.03
N HIS A 234 1.26 -20.14 0.90
CA HIS A 234 2.04 -20.56 2.07
C HIS A 234 2.49 -19.37 2.93
N ALA A 235 2.49 -19.56 4.24
CA ALA A 235 3.11 -18.66 5.21
C ALA A 235 4.59 -19.03 5.37
N ALA A 236 5.47 -18.17 4.84
CA ALA A 236 6.91 -18.36 4.86
C ALA A 236 7.55 -17.64 6.07
N SER A 237 8.83 -17.89 6.31
CA SER A 237 9.65 -17.01 7.14
C SER A 237 10.81 -16.40 6.36
N LEU A 238 11.35 -15.29 6.88
CA LEU A 238 12.53 -14.61 6.37
C LEU A 238 13.62 -14.63 7.45
N GLN A 239 14.64 -15.44 7.20
CA GLN A 239 15.82 -15.56 8.07
C GLN A 239 16.93 -14.69 7.49
N CYS A 240 17.50 -13.82 8.32
CA CYS A 240 18.52 -12.84 7.92
C CYS A 240 19.77 -12.95 8.80
N ASP A 241 20.94 -12.67 8.22
CA ASP A 241 22.24 -12.93 8.86
C ASP A 241 22.58 -12.01 10.04
N THR A 242 22.08 -10.77 10.04
CA THR A 242 22.55 -9.70 10.94
C THR A 242 21.47 -8.72 11.43
N ALA A 243 20.28 -8.70 10.82
CA ALA A 243 19.15 -7.85 11.19
C ALA A 243 17.83 -8.60 10.98
N TRP A 244 16.73 -8.24 11.65
CA TRP A 244 15.43 -8.93 11.52
C TRP A 244 14.79 -8.82 10.13
N ASP A 245 15.25 -7.90 9.29
CA ASP A 245 14.59 -7.52 8.04
C ASP A 245 15.61 -7.36 6.90
N ALA A 246 15.19 -7.70 5.68
CA ALA A 246 16.02 -7.55 4.49
C ALA A 246 16.24 -6.07 4.15
N GLY A 247 17.51 -5.66 4.13
CA GLY A 247 17.92 -4.29 3.86
C GLY A 247 19.32 -4.19 3.26
N PRO A 248 19.82 -2.98 2.96
CA PRO A 248 21.09 -2.77 2.27
C PRO A 248 22.29 -3.41 2.98
N GLY A 249 22.82 -4.51 2.41
CA GLY A 249 23.98 -5.23 2.94
C GLY A 249 23.66 -6.36 3.93
N VAL A 250 22.38 -6.62 4.23
CA VAL A 250 21.92 -7.78 5.00
C VAL A 250 21.63 -8.93 4.02
N ASN A 251 22.12 -10.14 4.30
CA ASN A 251 21.79 -11.32 3.49
C ASN A 251 20.65 -12.09 4.16
N CYS A 252 19.64 -12.47 3.38
CA CYS A 252 18.48 -13.21 3.89
C CYS A 252 18.09 -14.37 2.97
N SER A 253 17.48 -15.39 3.57
CA SER A 253 16.85 -16.54 2.92
C SER A 253 15.39 -16.63 3.34
N ARG A 254 14.48 -16.75 2.37
CA ARG A 254 13.07 -17.10 2.61
C ARG A 254 12.97 -18.63 2.75
N GLU A 255 12.31 -19.10 3.79
CA GLU A 255 11.97 -20.51 3.99
C GLU A 255 10.48 -20.72 3.67
N GLU A 256 10.20 -21.52 2.65
CA GLU A 256 8.84 -21.96 2.29
C GLU A 256 8.21 -22.69 3.49
N TYR A 257 6.95 -22.40 3.81
CA TYR A 257 6.25 -22.88 5.03
C TYR A 257 6.90 -22.47 6.38
N GLY A 258 7.98 -21.70 6.39
CA GLY A 258 8.81 -21.46 7.58
C GLY A 258 8.19 -20.63 8.72
N ASN A 259 6.93 -20.22 8.61
CA ASN A 259 6.14 -19.66 9.72
C ASN A 259 5.39 -20.79 10.43
N LEU A 260 5.91 -21.24 11.58
CA LEU A 260 5.36 -22.37 12.33
C LEU A 260 4.15 -21.97 13.20
N THR A 261 3.61 -20.76 12.99
CA THR A 261 2.50 -20.21 13.76
C THR A 261 1.20 -19.99 13.00
N ASP A 262 1.22 -20.17 11.68
CA ASP A 262 0.06 -20.10 10.76
C ASP A 262 -0.23 -21.51 10.20
N LEU A 263 -1.50 -21.84 9.94
CA LEU A 263 -1.89 -23.11 9.31
C LEU A 263 -1.25 -23.27 7.92
N MET A 264 -1.02 -22.16 7.21
CA MET A 264 -0.38 -22.15 5.89
C MET A 264 1.15 -22.36 5.95
N GLY A 265 1.72 -22.66 7.12
CA GLY A 265 3.12 -23.06 7.31
C GLY A 265 3.28 -24.46 7.92
N ASP A 266 4.51 -24.84 8.27
CA ASP A 266 4.89 -26.20 8.75
C ASP A 266 4.52 -26.42 10.24
N SER A 267 3.35 -25.92 10.65
CA SER A 267 2.90 -25.94 12.05
C SER A 267 2.37 -27.30 12.52
N TRP A 268 1.86 -28.12 11.57
CA TRP A 268 1.25 -29.44 11.80
C TRP A 268 0.13 -29.47 12.85
N THR A 269 -0.52 -28.35 13.12
CA THR A 269 -1.66 -28.24 14.04
C THR A 269 -2.54 -27.03 13.68
N PHE A 270 -3.74 -26.97 14.24
CA PHE A 270 -4.77 -25.96 13.94
C PHE A 270 -4.42 -24.59 14.55
N THR A 271 -3.38 -23.97 13.99
CA THR A 271 -2.85 -22.67 14.42
C THR A 271 -3.55 -21.51 13.71
N PRO A 272 -3.74 -20.35 14.37
CA PRO A 272 -4.53 -19.25 13.79
C PRO A 272 -3.95 -18.73 12.47
N LEU A 273 -4.81 -18.28 11.57
CA LEU A 273 -4.36 -17.59 10.36
C LEU A 273 -3.71 -16.25 10.75
N SER A 274 -2.54 -15.96 10.19
CA SER A 274 -1.85 -14.69 10.45
C SER A 274 -2.64 -13.49 9.92
N ALA A 275 -2.36 -12.30 10.45
CA ALA A 275 -2.99 -11.06 10.03
C ALA A 275 -2.98 -10.83 8.49
N PRO A 276 -1.85 -11.00 7.76
CA PRO A 276 -1.87 -10.92 6.29
C PRO A 276 -2.73 -11.99 5.61
N SER A 277 -2.80 -13.21 6.15
CA SER A 277 -3.68 -14.28 5.63
C SER A 277 -5.16 -13.91 5.79
N LEU A 278 -5.57 -13.41 6.97
CA LEU A 278 -6.93 -12.93 7.24
C LEU A 278 -7.28 -11.66 6.44
N ALA A 279 -6.31 -10.78 6.21
CA ALA A 279 -6.48 -9.59 5.38
C ALA A 279 -6.65 -9.95 3.89
N ARG A 280 -6.00 -11.01 3.40
CA ARG A 280 -6.12 -11.50 2.02
C ARG A 280 -7.52 -12.03 1.68
N LEU A 281 -8.22 -12.59 2.67
CA LEU A 281 -9.62 -13.01 2.58
C LEU A 281 -10.61 -11.83 2.76
N GLY A 282 -10.14 -10.66 3.20
CA GLY A 282 -10.99 -9.50 3.46
C GLY A 282 -11.73 -9.51 4.80
N ILE A 283 -11.22 -10.25 5.80
CA ILE A 283 -11.97 -10.59 7.04
C ILE A 283 -11.31 -10.04 8.32
N LEU A 284 -10.13 -9.41 8.20
CA LEU A 284 -9.43 -8.82 9.34
C LEU A 284 -10.00 -7.42 9.69
N SER A 285 -10.96 -7.38 10.61
CA SER A 285 -11.46 -6.12 11.18
C SER A 285 -10.42 -5.37 12.03
N ASP A 286 -10.72 -4.12 12.38
CA ASP A 286 -10.06 -3.32 13.43
C ASP A 286 -8.54 -3.11 13.28
N THR A 287 -8.02 -3.31 12.06
CA THR A 287 -6.61 -3.05 11.72
C THR A 287 -6.33 -1.55 11.74
N ARG A 288 -5.21 -1.16 12.36
CA ARG A 288 -4.79 0.24 12.52
C ARG A 288 -3.40 0.47 11.96
N GLN A 289 -3.21 1.61 11.30
CA GLN A 289 -1.90 2.08 10.84
C GLN A 289 -1.37 3.14 11.81
N PRO A 290 -0.13 3.03 12.32
CA PRO A 290 0.48 4.10 13.10
C PRO A 290 0.70 5.35 12.23
N THR A 291 0.26 6.51 12.70
CA THR A 291 0.59 7.80 12.06
C THR A 291 2.11 8.03 12.14
N CYS A 292 2.77 8.45 11.06
CA CYS A 292 4.22 8.56 11.02
C CYS A 292 4.83 9.51 12.08
N GLY A 293 6.16 9.40 12.26
CA GLY A 293 6.97 10.28 13.08
C GLY A 293 7.15 9.79 14.51
N ALA A 294 6.52 10.47 15.46
CA ALA A 294 6.67 10.20 16.89
C ALA A 294 6.09 8.82 17.28
N PRO A 295 6.63 8.14 18.31
CA PRO A 295 6.17 6.80 18.69
C PRO A 295 4.69 6.76 19.07
N ARG A 296 3.99 5.72 18.62
CA ARG A 296 2.57 5.42 18.87
C ARG A 296 2.47 4.17 19.73
N ILE A 297 1.61 4.18 20.75
CA ILE A 297 1.40 3.03 21.64
C ILE A 297 0.06 2.38 21.29
N ALA A 298 0.03 1.07 21.07
CA ALA A 298 -1.20 0.30 20.91
C ALA A 298 -1.19 -0.93 21.80
N THR A 299 -2.36 -1.26 22.35
CA THR A 299 -2.67 -2.62 22.77
C THR A 299 -3.27 -3.37 21.59
N ILE A 300 -2.87 -4.63 21.41
CA ILE A 300 -3.38 -5.58 20.42
C ILE A 300 -3.77 -6.89 21.11
N ASP A 301 -4.89 -7.47 20.69
CA ASP A 301 -5.36 -8.77 21.15
C ASP A 301 -4.65 -9.91 20.40
N THR A 302 -4.61 -11.11 21.00
CA THR A 302 -4.05 -12.29 20.33
C THR A 302 -4.88 -12.69 19.10
N LEU A 303 -4.24 -13.24 18.05
CA LEU A 303 -4.94 -13.65 16.83
C LEU A 303 -6.19 -14.52 17.09
N GLY A 304 -6.09 -15.43 18.06
CA GLY A 304 -7.14 -16.35 18.46
C GLY A 304 -8.33 -15.73 19.21
N ALA A 305 -8.35 -14.42 19.45
CA ALA A 305 -9.50 -13.69 19.97
C ALA A 305 -10.68 -13.61 18.97
N GLY A 306 -10.41 -13.80 17.66
CA GLY A 306 -11.41 -13.74 16.59
C GLY A 306 -11.72 -12.32 16.10
N PRO A 307 -12.60 -12.17 15.09
CA PRO A 307 -12.95 -10.87 14.51
C PRO A 307 -13.74 -9.97 15.48
N GLY A 308 -13.74 -8.67 15.20
CA GLY A 308 -14.28 -7.63 16.10
C GLY A 308 -13.31 -7.23 17.22
N THR A 309 -12.03 -7.57 17.09
CA THR A 309 -10.97 -7.22 18.05
C THR A 309 -9.72 -6.69 17.31
N PRO A 310 -8.99 -5.70 17.88
CA PRO A 310 -7.80 -5.11 17.26
C PRO A 310 -6.57 -6.05 17.31
N ARG A 311 -6.60 -7.13 16.52
CA ARG A 311 -5.58 -8.18 16.48
C ARG A 311 -4.24 -7.76 15.86
N ALA A 312 -4.20 -6.68 15.09
CA ALA A 312 -3.00 -6.26 14.36
C ALA A 312 -2.85 -4.74 14.15
N LEU A 313 -1.60 -4.33 13.98
CA LEU A 313 -1.23 -3.08 13.29
C LEU A 313 -0.69 -3.39 11.90
N SER A 314 -0.89 -2.49 10.94
CA SER A 314 -0.30 -2.63 9.60
C SER A 314 0.02 -1.28 8.95
N TRP A 315 1.11 -1.22 8.19
CA TRP A 315 1.49 -0.07 7.38
C TRP A 315 2.19 -0.55 6.10
N SER A 316 2.11 0.26 5.04
CA SER A 316 3.00 0.11 3.88
C SER A 316 4.34 0.75 4.20
N ASP A 317 5.45 0.06 3.94
CA ASP A 317 6.78 0.63 4.06
C ASP A 317 7.04 1.62 2.91
N PRO A 318 7.35 2.89 3.21
CA PRO A 318 7.43 3.93 2.18
C PRO A 318 8.66 3.83 1.25
N GLN A 319 9.64 2.97 1.55
CA GLN A 319 10.86 2.81 0.74
C GLN A 319 10.79 1.61 -0.21
N SER A 320 10.21 0.50 0.26
CA SER A 320 10.10 -0.76 -0.49
C SER A 320 8.70 -1.03 -1.06
N GLY A 321 7.67 -0.37 -0.53
CA GLY A 321 6.26 -0.68 -0.79
C GLY A 321 5.81 -2.03 -0.24
N ALA A 322 6.64 -2.72 0.56
CA ALA A 322 6.24 -3.95 1.23
C ALA A 322 5.30 -3.62 2.39
N ARG A 323 4.26 -4.43 2.60
CA ARG A 323 3.28 -4.22 3.67
C ARG A 323 3.70 -4.99 4.92
N TYR A 324 3.88 -4.27 6.02
CA TYR A 324 4.25 -4.87 7.31
C TYR A 324 3.03 -5.04 8.22
N TRP A 325 3.14 -5.99 9.13
CA TRP A 325 2.13 -6.38 10.10
C TRP A 325 2.79 -6.62 11.46
N VAL A 326 2.14 -6.17 12.53
CA VAL A 326 2.50 -6.50 13.91
C VAL A 326 1.27 -7.15 14.55
N GLN A 327 1.41 -8.40 14.98
CA GLN A 327 0.34 -9.21 15.58
C GLN A 327 0.81 -9.79 16.92
N TYR A 328 -0.11 -10.05 17.85
CA TYR A 328 0.18 -10.82 19.05
C TYR A 328 -0.27 -12.27 18.89
N ASN A 329 0.52 -13.18 19.44
CA ASN A 329 0.31 -14.61 19.36
C ASN A 329 0.62 -15.25 20.72
N ASP A 330 -0.44 -15.66 21.41
CA ASP A 330 -0.31 -16.37 22.68
C ASP A 330 -0.08 -17.87 22.47
N LYS A 331 0.79 -18.48 23.29
CA LYS A 331 1.08 -19.92 23.25
C LYS A 331 -0.16 -20.80 23.46
N ASN A 332 -1.21 -20.29 24.13
CA ASN A 332 -2.45 -21.02 24.38
C ASN A 332 -3.48 -20.87 23.24
N ASP A 333 -3.11 -20.26 22.10
CA ASP A 333 -3.89 -20.21 20.86
C ASP A 333 -3.54 -21.36 19.88
N ALA A 334 -2.77 -22.36 20.31
CA ALA A 334 -2.16 -23.38 19.46
C ALA A 334 -3.12 -24.37 18.75
N THR A 335 -4.40 -24.41 19.14
CA THR A 335 -5.41 -25.34 18.61
C THR A 335 -6.79 -24.68 18.55
N SER A 336 -7.24 -24.28 17.35
CA SER A 336 -8.53 -23.61 17.13
C SER A 336 -9.75 -24.54 17.26
N ASP A 337 -9.54 -25.85 17.05
CA ASP A 337 -10.51 -26.93 17.03
C ASP A 337 -10.86 -27.46 18.44
N GLY A 338 -10.25 -26.90 19.48
CA GLY A 338 -10.36 -27.37 20.86
C GLY A 338 -9.50 -28.61 21.16
N GLY A 339 -8.55 -28.99 20.30
CA GLY A 339 -7.76 -30.21 20.44
C GLY A 339 -8.54 -31.49 20.09
N ALA A 340 -9.50 -31.38 19.17
CA ALA A 340 -10.26 -32.49 18.63
C ALA A 340 -9.49 -33.30 17.55
N TYR A 341 -8.39 -32.72 17.05
CA TYR A 341 -7.34 -33.36 16.28
C TYR A 341 -6.00 -33.31 17.04
N TRP A 342 -5.08 -34.22 16.71
CA TRP A 342 -3.73 -34.20 17.24
C TRP A 342 -2.73 -34.80 16.25
N SER A 343 -1.64 -34.09 16.01
CA SER A 343 -0.52 -34.57 15.18
C SER A 343 0.71 -34.86 16.03
N GLN A 344 1.37 -35.98 15.76
CA GLN A 344 2.69 -36.30 16.34
C GLN A 344 3.81 -35.38 15.83
N TRP A 345 3.54 -34.59 14.77
CA TRP A 345 4.48 -33.66 14.16
C TRP A 345 4.26 -32.20 14.57
N GLN A 346 3.22 -31.89 15.36
CA GLN A 346 2.86 -30.53 15.76
C GLN A 346 4.04 -29.74 16.36
N THR A 347 4.25 -28.49 15.90
CA THR A 347 5.33 -27.64 16.42
C THR A 347 5.01 -27.17 17.85
N PRO A 348 5.90 -27.35 18.85
CA PRO A 348 5.62 -26.97 20.25
C PRO A 348 5.54 -25.44 20.49
N ARG A 349 4.33 -24.89 20.44
CA ARG A 349 3.99 -23.52 20.87
C ARG A 349 4.20 -23.36 22.38
N THR A 350 5.40 -22.92 22.76
CA THR A 350 5.86 -22.82 24.16
C THR A 350 6.04 -21.39 24.66
N VAL A 351 6.10 -20.44 23.74
CA VAL A 351 6.36 -19.01 23.97
C VAL A 351 5.18 -18.20 23.44
N SER A 352 4.75 -17.19 24.21
CA SER A 352 3.85 -16.14 23.73
C SER A 352 4.68 -14.95 23.29
N GLY A 353 4.27 -14.22 22.26
CA GLY A 353 5.08 -13.10 21.76
C GLY A 353 4.42 -12.27 20.67
N VAL A 354 5.04 -11.13 20.39
CA VAL A 354 4.66 -10.27 19.26
C VAL A 354 5.44 -10.71 18.04
N GLN A 355 4.77 -10.84 16.91
CA GLN A 355 5.36 -11.25 15.64
C GLN A 355 5.34 -10.09 14.65
N ILE A 356 6.35 -10.02 13.79
CA ILE A 356 6.44 -9.04 12.71
C ILE A 356 6.42 -9.81 11.38
N LEU A 357 5.44 -9.53 10.53
CA LEU A 357 5.31 -10.15 9.22
C LEU A 357 5.40 -9.10 8.11
N LYS A 358 5.90 -9.53 6.96
CA LYS A 358 6.12 -8.71 5.76
C LYS A 358 5.44 -9.36 4.57
N VAL A 359 4.78 -8.57 3.73
CA VAL A 359 4.33 -8.99 2.40
C VAL A 359 5.08 -8.12 1.40
N PRO A 360 6.02 -8.67 0.59
CA PRO A 360 6.74 -7.89 -0.43
C PRO A 360 5.79 -7.18 -1.40
N ARG A 361 6.19 -6.03 -1.97
CA ARG A 361 5.36 -5.29 -2.94
C ARG A 361 5.03 -6.19 -4.14
N GLY A 362 3.75 -6.41 -4.40
CA GLY A 362 3.25 -7.32 -5.45
C GLY A 362 3.36 -8.82 -5.12
N GLY A 363 3.89 -9.18 -3.94
CA GLY A 363 3.89 -10.55 -3.43
C GLY A 363 2.56 -10.96 -2.79
N LEU A 364 2.34 -12.26 -2.69
CA LEU A 364 1.15 -12.85 -2.05
C LEU A 364 1.49 -13.51 -0.71
N SER A 365 2.58 -14.29 -0.67
CA SER A 365 3.04 -15.04 0.50
C SER A 365 3.50 -14.10 1.62
N PRO A 366 2.97 -14.22 2.85
CA PRO A 366 3.49 -13.50 3.99
C PRO A 366 4.78 -14.16 4.50
N GLU A 367 5.73 -13.31 4.88
CA GLU A 367 7.04 -13.66 5.40
C GLU A 367 7.13 -13.24 6.88
N LEU A 368 7.16 -14.21 7.79
CA LEU A 368 7.44 -13.98 9.21
C LEU A 368 8.93 -13.65 9.40
N LEU A 369 9.23 -12.47 9.95
CA LEU A 369 10.60 -12.08 10.27
C LEU A 369 11.11 -12.88 11.47
N GLN A 370 12.26 -13.55 11.33
CA GLN A 370 12.87 -14.34 12.41
C GLN A 370 14.15 -13.69 12.95
N ARG A 371 14.38 -13.88 14.25
CA ARG A 371 15.52 -13.36 15.02
C ARG A 371 16.87 -13.87 14.48
N PRO A 372 17.79 -12.98 14.06
CA PRO A 372 19.11 -13.39 13.56
C PRO A 372 19.89 -14.23 14.57
N GLY A 373 20.38 -15.39 14.12
CA GLY A 373 21.22 -16.30 14.90
C GLY A 373 20.51 -17.13 15.97
N ASP A 374 19.19 -17.05 16.08
CA ASP A 374 18.39 -17.92 16.97
C ASP A 374 17.77 -19.08 16.16
N GLY A 375 18.13 -20.30 16.54
CA GLY A 375 17.63 -21.55 15.95
C GLY A 375 16.61 -22.28 16.83
N SER A 376 15.99 -21.58 17.77
CA SER A 376 14.86 -22.08 18.56
C SER A 376 13.53 -21.55 18.01
N VAL A 377 12.41 -22.20 18.39
CA VAL A 377 11.05 -21.70 18.13
C VAL A 377 10.73 -20.37 18.85
N GLY A 378 11.69 -19.81 19.61
CA GLY A 378 11.63 -18.44 20.12
C GLY A 378 12.02 -17.38 19.10
N ASN A 379 12.62 -17.76 17.96
CA ASN A 379 13.12 -16.83 16.95
C ASN A 379 11.98 -16.09 16.22
N GLU A 380 10.77 -16.66 16.21
CA GLU A 380 9.53 -16.11 15.63
C GLU A 380 8.95 -14.91 16.41
N PHE A 381 9.46 -14.63 17.61
CA PHE A 381 8.83 -13.75 18.57
C PHE A 381 9.74 -12.63 19.09
N VAL A 382 9.24 -11.40 19.06
CA VAL A 382 9.75 -10.27 19.84
C VAL A 382 9.16 -10.36 21.26
N GLN A 383 10.03 -10.19 22.27
CA GLN A 383 9.70 -10.39 23.68
C GLN A 383 9.60 -9.08 24.46
N THR A 384 8.90 -9.11 25.60
CA THR A 384 8.71 -7.95 26.49
C THR A 384 10.03 -7.28 26.85
N GLY A 385 10.11 -5.97 26.59
CA GLY A 385 11.29 -5.14 26.82
C GLY A 385 12.21 -4.98 25.61
N GLU A 386 12.07 -5.79 24.57
CA GLU A 386 12.88 -5.71 23.35
C GLU A 386 12.37 -4.64 22.36
N THR A 387 13.26 -4.24 21.45
CA THR A 387 12.96 -3.36 20.32
C THR A 387 13.62 -3.92 19.06
N VAL A 388 12.82 -4.10 17.99
CA VAL A 388 13.29 -4.41 16.63
C VAL A 388 13.35 -3.13 15.81
N THR A 389 14.37 -3.00 14.96
CA THR A 389 14.47 -1.95 13.93
C THR A 389 14.46 -2.62 12.56
N LEU A 390 13.55 -2.17 11.69
CA LEU A 390 13.39 -2.63 10.30
C LEU A 390 14.30 -1.86 9.34
N SER A 391 14.40 -2.33 8.09
CA SER A 391 15.34 -1.80 7.10
C SER A 391 15.18 -0.30 6.81
N SER A 392 13.95 0.21 6.87
CA SER A 392 13.61 1.63 6.65
C SER A 392 13.79 2.53 7.88
N GLY A 393 14.18 1.97 9.02
CA GLY A 393 14.30 2.68 10.30
C GLY A 393 13.03 2.65 11.17
N THR A 394 11.97 1.96 10.74
CA THR A 394 10.80 1.70 11.59
C THR A 394 11.19 0.88 12.82
N THR A 395 10.78 1.34 14.01
CA THR A 395 11.03 0.63 15.27
C THR A 395 9.74 0.06 15.85
N ILE A 396 9.82 -1.18 16.33
CA ILE A 396 8.74 -1.91 17.00
C ILE A 396 9.28 -2.38 18.35
N ARG A 397 8.67 -1.91 19.43
CA ARG A 397 9.01 -2.28 20.80
C ARG A 397 7.83 -3.01 21.44
N VAL A 398 8.12 -4.06 22.22
CA VAL A 398 7.12 -4.73 23.06
C VAL A 398 7.26 -4.20 24.48
N ASP A 399 6.25 -3.49 24.97
CA ASP A 399 6.28 -2.87 26.30
C ASP A 399 5.75 -3.82 27.39
N SER A 400 4.71 -4.59 27.07
CA SER A 400 4.16 -5.61 27.95
C SER A 400 3.47 -6.73 27.16
N ILE A 401 3.47 -7.93 27.72
CA ILE A 401 2.57 -9.02 27.34
C ILE A 401 1.81 -9.42 28.62
N ASP A 402 0.48 -9.44 28.53
CA ASP A 402 -0.42 -9.91 29.58
C ASP A 402 -1.09 -11.21 29.11
N ALA A 403 -0.79 -12.30 29.81
CA ALA A 403 -1.31 -13.63 29.49
C ALA A 403 -2.71 -13.89 30.06
N ASP A 404 -3.17 -13.11 31.05
CA ASP A 404 -4.50 -13.26 31.65
C ASP A 404 -5.56 -12.60 30.77
N THR A 405 -5.24 -11.44 30.16
CA THR A 405 -6.09 -10.79 29.14
C THR A 405 -5.80 -11.24 27.71
N ARG A 406 -4.69 -11.95 27.47
CA ARG A 406 -4.13 -12.30 26.15
C ARG A 406 -3.90 -11.08 25.24
N GLN A 407 -3.31 -10.03 25.80
CA GLN A 407 -3.00 -8.78 25.11
C GLN A 407 -1.50 -8.47 25.13
N ALA A 408 -1.01 -7.81 24.08
CA ALA A 408 0.31 -7.19 24.07
C ALA A 408 0.21 -5.67 23.89
N THR A 409 1.02 -4.92 24.62
CA THR A 409 1.22 -3.49 24.39
C THR A 409 2.51 -3.28 23.61
N VAL A 410 2.42 -2.60 22.48
CA VAL A 410 3.53 -2.30 21.58
C VAL A 410 3.66 -0.80 21.36
N THR A 411 4.91 -0.33 21.29
CA THR A 411 5.25 1.02 20.82
C THR A 411 5.86 0.91 19.42
N VAL A 412 5.25 1.58 18.44
CA VAL A 412 5.72 1.60 17.04
C VAL A 412 6.06 3.03 16.62
N SER A 413 7.21 3.22 15.98
CA SER A 413 7.61 4.51 15.39
C SER A 413 7.97 4.29 13.92
N VAL A 414 7.05 4.64 13.01
CA VAL A 414 7.27 4.62 11.55
C VAL A 414 7.87 5.98 11.13
N PRO A 415 9.03 6.04 10.45
CA PRO A 415 9.58 7.30 9.97
C PRO A 415 8.65 7.95 8.95
N CYS A 416 8.37 9.24 9.10
CA CYS A 416 7.76 10.00 8.01
C CYS A 416 8.75 10.05 6.84
N VAL A 417 8.34 9.56 5.68
CA VAL A 417 9.08 9.76 4.43
C VAL A 417 8.42 10.92 3.69
N GLU A 418 9.24 11.90 3.32
CA GLU A 418 8.80 12.94 2.40
C GLU A 418 8.62 12.31 1.01
N TYR A 419 7.37 12.27 0.55
CA TYR A 419 7.02 11.75 -0.76
C TYR A 419 7.60 12.66 -1.85
N LEU A 420 8.65 12.20 -2.54
CA LEU A 420 9.39 12.93 -3.56
C LEU A 420 9.68 12.05 -4.78
N GLY A 421 9.53 12.59 -5.99
CA GLY A 421 9.70 11.83 -7.23
C GLY A 421 8.48 10.97 -7.58
N ASN A 422 8.65 9.87 -8.31
CA ASN A 422 7.53 9.02 -8.71
C ASN A 422 6.99 8.18 -7.54
N ILE A 423 5.76 8.46 -7.09
CA ILE A 423 5.16 7.87 -5.88
C ILE A 423 4.00 6.88 -6.12
N VAL A 424 3.74 6.48 -7.37
CA VAL A 424 2.72 5.44 -7.67
C VAL A 424 3.02 4.10 -6.99
N GLY A 425 4.29 3.83 -6.70
CA GLY A 425 4.71 2.63 -5.96
C GLY A 425 4.27 2.59 -4.50
N SER A 426 3.78 3.71 -3.97
CA SER A 426 3.30 3.88 -2.58
C SER A 426 1.79 4.11 -2.49
N SER A 427 1.06 3.99 -3.61
CA SER A 427 -0.42 4.06 -3.64
C SER A 427 -1.08 2.69 -3.79
N THR A 428 -2.26 2.54 -3.22
CA THR A 428 -3.25 1.57 -3.68
C THR A 428 -3.83 2.06 -5.01
N LEU A 429 -3.90 1.18 -6.02
CA LEU A 429 -4.46 1.48 -7.34
C LEU A 429 -5.73 0.64 -7.58
N THR A 430 -6.80 1.29 -8.02
CA THR A 430 -8.05 0.66 -8.47
C THR A 430 -8.43 1.15 -9.88
N SER A 431 -9.42 0.50 -10.50
CA SER A 431 -9.80 0.73 -11.90
C SER A 431 -11.30 0.52 -12.16
N SER A 432 -11.88 1.27 -13.10
CA SER A 432 -13.29 1.14 -13.52
C SER A 432 -13.65 -0.24 -14.06
N TYR A 433 -12.68 -0.86 -14.73
CA TYR A 433 -12.72 -2.21 -15.29
C TYR A 433 -11.30 -2.62 -15.69
N THR A 434 -11.05 -3.92 -15.82
CA THR A 434 -9.78 -4.49 -16.27
C THR A 434 -10.10 -5.71 -17.13
N SER A 435 -9.50 -5.82 -18.31
CA SER A 435 -9.65 -6.99 -19.18
C SER A 435 -9.08 -8.23 -18.50
N ASP A 436 -9.76 -9.38 -18.62
CA ASP A 436 -9.42 -10.66 -17.97
C ASP A 436 -8.00 -11.19 -18.28
N TRP A 437 -7.36 -10.67 -19.33
CA TRP A 437 -5.98 -10.98 -19.76
C TRP A 437 -4.92 -9.98 -19.25
N SER A 438 -5.33 -8.94 -18.54
CA SER A 438 -4.51 -7.83 -18.02
C SER A 438 -4.68 -7.70 -16.50
N THR A 439 -3.93 -6.80 -15.86
CA THR A 439 -4.14 -6.48 -14.44
C THR A 439 -4.13 -4.97 -14.21
N THR A 440 -4.83 -4.49 -13.18
CA THR A 440 -4.79 -3.07 -12.79
C THR A 440 -3.37 -2.62 -12.42
N GLY A 441 -2.61 -3.48 -11.72
CA GLY A 441 -1.23 -3.19 -11.29
C GLY A 441 -0.23 -2.99 -12.44
N ALA A 442 -0.53 -3.51 -13.64
CA ALA A 442 0.30 -3.34 -14.85
C ALA A 442 0.40 -1.88 -15.33
N ALA A 443 -0.39 -0.95 -14.79
CA ALA A 443 -0.23 0.48 -15.05
C ALA A 443 0.85 1.16 -14.18
N ILE A 444 1.40 0.51 -13.16
CA ILE A 444 2.34 1.13 -12.18
C ILE A 444 3.49 0.20 -11.77
N ASP A 445 3.79 -0.82 -12.57
CA ASP A 445 4.82 -1.81 -12.29
C ASP A 445 6.24 -1.35 -12.72
N GLY A 446 6.35 -0.24 -13.46
CA GLY A 446 7.62 0.28 -13.99
C GLY A 446 8.08 -0.43 -15.28
N ASN A 447 7.26 -1.31 -15.85
CA ASN A 447 7.54 -2.09 -17.04
C ASN A 447 6.57 -1.72 -18.17
N ALA A 448 6.94 -0.73 -18.98
CA ALA A 448 6.14 -0.27 -20.12
C ALA A 448 6.00 -1.25 -21.32
N TRP A 449 6.16 -2.56 -21.06
CA TRP A 449 5.77 -3.69 -21.92
C TRP A 449 4.58 -4.49 -21.33
N SER A 450 4.22 -4.23 -20.07
CA SER A 450 2.92 -4.56 -19.47
C SER A 450 1.86 -3.56 -19.98
N GLU A 451 0.57 -3.89 -19.83
CA GLU A 451 -0.49 -2.88 -19.89
C GLU A 451 -1.67 -3.25 -18.97
N TRP A 452 -2.28 -2.25 -18.35
CA TRP A 452 -3.69 -2.30 -17.95
C TRP A 452 -4.55 -1.99 -19.18
N SER A 453 -5.60 -2.76 -19.40
CA SER A 453 -6.55 -2.54 -20.50
C SER A 453 -7.99 -2.52 -19.99
N ALA A 454 -8.80 -1.63 -20.58
CA ALA A 454 -10.24 -1.58 -20.36
C ALA A 454 -11.04 -2.31 -21.46
N TRP A 455 -10.37 -2.97 -22.41
CA TRP A 455 -11.03 -3.67 -23.52
C TRP A 455 -11.90 -4.84 -23.02
N PRO A 456 -13.13 -5.06 -23.54
CA PRO A 456 -13.74 -4.39 -24.69
C PRO A 456 -14.54 -3.13 -24.35
N ARG A 457 -14.62 -2.70 -23.08
CA ARG A 457 -15.46 -1.57 -22.67
C ARG A 457 -14.97 -0.24 -23.26
N VAL A 458 -15.91 0.66 -23.48
CA VAL A 458 -15.69 2.02 -24.01
C VAL A 458 -16.41 3.06 -23.14
N GLY A 459 -16.56 4.29 -23.62
CA GLY A 459 -16.98 5.43 -22.80
C GLY A 459 -15.84 5.98 -21.93
N GLU A 460 -16.19 6.54 -20.77
CA GLU A 460 -15.23 6.96 -19.74
C GLU A 460 -14.76 5.75 -18.93
N GLN A 461 -13.46 5.62 -18.74
CA GLN A 461 -12.80 4.61 -17.89
C GLN A 461 -11.80 5.32 -16.97
N TRP A 462 -11.46 4.78 -15.81
CA TRP A 462 -10.61 5.46 -14.82
C TRP A 462 -9.61 4.54 -14.13
N LEU A 463 -8.53 5.17 -13.65
CA LEU A 463 -7.54 4.62 -12.72
C LEU A 463 -7.43 5.56 -11.51
N ASP A 464 -7.72 5.03 -10.32
CA ASP A 464 -7.78 5.81 -9.07
C ASP A 464 -6.63 5.38 -8.14
N LEU A 465 -5.86 6.36 -7.64
CA LEU A 465 -4.63 6.17 -6.88
C LEU A 465 -4.76 6.82 -5.51
N ARG A 466 -4.68 6.00 -4.46
CA ARG A 466 -4.84 6.43 -3.07
C ARG A 466 -3.57 6.19 -2.27
N TRP A 467 -3.08 7.23 -1.60
CA TRP A 467 -1.92 7.16 -0.69
C TRP A 467 -2.37 6.99 0.77
N PRO A 468 -1.54 6.36 1.63
CA PRO A 468 -1.86 6.15 3.04
C PRO A 468 -1.75 7.43 3.89
N GLU A 469 -1.13 8.49 3.36
CA GLU A 469 -0.94 9.80 3.99
C GLU A 469 -1.06 10.89 2.91
N THR A 470 -1.23 12.16 3.31
CA THR A 470 -1.39 13.27 2.37
C THR A 470 -0.07 13.57 1.64
N VAL A 471 -0.09 13.45 0.32
CA VAL A 471 1.04 13.78 -0.58
C VAL A 471 0.85 15.15 -1.20
N THR A 472 1.94 15.79 -1.64
CA THR A 472 1.91 17.00 -2.46
C THR A 472 2.51 16.70 -3.82
N ILE A 473 1.74 16.92 -4.90
CA ILE A 473 2.06 16.51 -6.26
C ILE A 473 1.99 17.69 -7.25
N ASP A 474 2.81 17.69 -8.29
CA ASP A 474 2.87 18.76 -9.30
C ASP A 474 2.80 18.30 -10.76
N SER A 475 2.88 16.99 -11.02
CA SER A 475 2.76 16.45 -12.36
C SER A 475 2.38 14.96 -12.39
N VAL A 476 1.70 14.56 -13.46
CA VAL A 476 1.30 13.18 -13.76
C VAL A 476 1.68 12.87 -15.21
N SER A 477 2.17 11.67 -15.50
CA SER A 477 2.47 11.23 -16.88
C SER A 477 1.86 9.87 -17.20
N VAL A 478 1.18 9.77 -18.34
CA VAL A 478 0.58 8.52 -18.82
C VAL A 478 1.24 8.06 -20.12
N GLN A 479 1.74 6.83 -20.16
CA GLN A 479 2.16 6.17 -21.40
C GLN A 479 1.04 5.25 -21.89
N PHE A 480 0.44 5.59 -23.03
CA PHE A 480 -0.63 4.80 -23.63
C PHE A 480 -0.08 3.60 -24.40
N ALA A 481 -0.69 2.45 -24.16
CA ALA A 481 -0.55 1.25 -24.99
C ALA A 481 -1.53 1.30 -26.18
N SER A 482 -1.28 0.48 -27.22
CA SER A 482 -2.19 0.39 -28.37
C SER A 482 -1.86 -0.76 -29.33
N ASP A 483 -2.87 -1.50 -29.78
CA ASP A 483 -2.76 -2.54 -30.82
C ASP A 483 -3.09 -2.04 -32.25
N SER A 484 -3.99 -1.06 -32.38
CA SER A 484 -4.61 -0.60 -33.62
C SER A 484 -4.35 0.89 -33.86
N GLN A 485 -4.59 1.47 -35.04
CA GLN A 485 -4.43 2.92 -35.27
C GLN A 485 -5.69 3.72 -34.91
N ASP A 486 -5.54 5.01 -34.59
CA ASP A 486 -6.65 5.93 -34.26
C ASP A 486 -7.75 5.96 -35.33
N GLY A 487 -7.36 5.81 -36.60
CA GLY A 487 -8.27 5.79 -37.75
C GLY A 487 -9.08 4.51 -37.87
N ASP A 488 -8.63 3.42 -37.26
CA ASP A 488 -9.25 2.09 -37.36
C ASP A 488 -10.45 1.94 -36.40
N ARG A 489 -10.43 2.68 -35.27
CA ARG A 489 -11.49 2.69 -34.23
C ARG A 489 -11.88 1.29 -33.74
N GLN A 490 -10.87 0.52 -33.37
CA GLN A 490 -10.98 -0.83 -32.84
C GLN A 490 -9.85 -1.09 -31.82
N GLY A 491 -9.98 -2.15 -31.03
CA GLY A 491 -8.92 -2.64 -30.14
C GLY A 491 -8.56 -1.66 -29.02
N THR A 492 -7.28 -1.53 -28.70
CA THR A 492 -6.74 -0.56 -27.74
C THR A 492 -6.03 0.59 -28.46
N ILE A 493 -6.38 1.83 -28.12
CA ILE A 493 -5.79 3.06 -28.68
C ILE A 493 -5.72 4.16 -27.60
N PRO A 494 -4.89 5.21 -27.76
CA PRO A 494 -4.90 6.34 -26.85
C PRO A 494 -6.27 7.03 -26.86
N PRO A 495 -6.79 7.42 -25.68
CA PRO A 495 -8.14 7.94 -25.54
C PRO A 495 -8.34 9.24 -26.34
N ARG A 496 -9.59 9.55 -26.68
CA ARG A 496 -10.00 10.79 -27.35
C ARG A 496 -9.62 12.03 -26.52
N ALA A 497 -9.78 11.93 -25.21
CA ALA A 497 -9.32 12.91 -24.23
C ALA A 497 -9.00 12.21 -22.91
N TRP A 498 -8.20 12.83 -22.05
CA TRP A 498 -8.01 12.37 -20.67
C TRP A 498 -7.73 13.55 -19.76
N ARG A 499 -7.95 13.36 -18.45
CA ARG A 499 -7.80 14.39 -17.42
C ARG A 499 -7.40 13.78 -16.08
N ILE A 500 -6.84 14.61 -15.20
CA ILE A 500 -6.54 14.26 -13.82
C ILE A 500 -7.42 15.11 -12.91
N GLU A 501 -8.06 14.46 -11.94
CA GLU A 501 -8.77 15.10 -10.84
C GLU A 501 -8.16 14.64 -9.52
N TYR A 502 -8.12 15.52 -8.52
CA TYR A 502 -7.67 15.23 -7.15
C TYR A 502 -8.83 15.38 -6.18
N LEU A 503 -8.83 14.60 -5.10
CA LEU A 503 -9.77 14.78 -4.02
C LEU A 503 -9.29 15.95 -3.14
N ASP A 504 -10.01 17.07 -3.09
CA ASP A 504 -9.60 18.18 -2.22
C ASP A 504 -9.91 17.85 -0.74
N PRO A 505 -8.91 17.88 0.17
CA PRO A 505 -9.09 17.51 1.57
C PRO A 505 -9.88 18.53 2.40
N THR A 506 -10.29 19.66 1.81
CA THR A 506 -11.08 20.73 2.46
C THR A 506 -12.57 20.60 2.13
N THR A 507 -12.90 20.24 0.88
CA THR A 507 -14.28 20.09 0.40
C THR A 507 -14.78 18.65 0.46
N GLY A 508 -13.88 17.66 0.27
CA GLY A 508 -14.24 16.27 0.01
C GLY A 508 -14.81 16.05 -1.41
N GLU A 509 -14.63 17.01 -2.31
CA GLU A 509 -15.08 16.93 -3.71
C GLU A 509 -13.90 16.66 -4.66
N TRP A 510 -14.19 16.07 -5.81
CA TRP A 510 -13.22 15.85 -6.88
C TRP A 510 -13.03 17.13 -7.70
N GLU A 511 -11.83 17.72 -7.64
CA GLU A 511 -11.47 18.92 -8.38
C GLU A 511 -10.47 18.61 -9.50
N PRO A 512 -10.57 19.22 -10.69
CA PRO A 512 -9.57 19.06 -11.74
C PRO A 512 -8.24 19.71 -11.31
N VAL A 513 -7.12 19.10 -11.65
CA VAL A 513 -5.81 19.78 -11.48
C VAL A 513 -5.81 21.06 -12.34
N ALA A 514 -5.51 22.20 -11.71
CA ALA A 514 -5.89 23.52 -12.23
C ALA A 514 -5.24 23.89 -13.58
N ASP A 515 -6.03 24.58 -14.44
CA ASP A 515 -5.70 25.13 -15.77
C ASP A 515 -4.29 24.80 -16.28
N THR A 516 -4.17 23.59 -16.85
CA THR A 516 -2.90 22.89 -17.02
C THR A 516 -2.02 23.43 -18.15
N ALA A 517 -0.72 23.09 -18.08
CA ALA A 517 0.21 23.24 -19.19
C ALA A 517 0.73 21.84 -19.61
N PRO A 518 0.34 21.31 -20.79
CA PRO A 518 -0.58 21.88 -21.78
C PRO A 518 -2.07 21.73 -21.38
N ALA A 519 -2.88 22.72 -21.75
CA ALA A 519 -4.33 22.77 -21.46
C ALA A 519 -5.17 21.70 -22.21
N VAL A 520 -4.54 20.95 -23.11
CA VAL A 520 -5.02 19.66 -23.61
C VAL A 520 -3.84 18.70 -23.47
N PRO A 521 -3.93 17.66 -22.63
CA PRO A 521 -2.86 16.67 -22.46
C PRO A 521 -2.45 15.99 -23.77
N GLY A 522 -1.17 15.62 -23.87
CA GLY A 522 -0.68 14.78 -24.96
C GLY A 522 -1.31 13.39 -24.93
N ARG A 523 -1.37 12.70 -26.08
CA ARG A 523 -1.85 11.31 -26.17
C ARG A 523 -1.05 10.48 -27.17
N ASP A 524 0.25 10.76 -27.24
CA ASP A 524 1.18 10.05 -28.10
C ASP A 524 1.41 8.62 -27.57
N ARG A 525 1.63 7.69 -28.51
CA ARG A 525 1.66 6.23 -28.30
C ARG A 525 3.04 5.77 -27.86
N GLY A 526 3.12 4.90 -26.85
CA GLY A 526 4.39 4.30 -26.42
C GLY A 526 5.42 5.30 -25.88
N VAL A 527 4.97 6.49 -25.45
CA VAL A 527 5.79 7.51 -24.79
C VAL A 527 5.00 8.14 -23.62
N PRO A 528 5.65 8.64 -22.56
CA PRO A 528 4.96 9.33 -21.47
C PRO A 528 4.39 10.68 -21.90
N ASN A 529 3.10 10.89 -21.62
CA ASN A 529 2.40 12.15 -21.84
C ASN A 529 2.25 12.88 -20.50
N THR A 530 3.17 13.80 -20.21
CA THR A 530 3.21 14.54 -18.93
C THR A 530 2.29 15.76 -18.94
N VAL A 531 1.56 15.93 -17.84
CA VAL A 531 0.77 17.11 -17.50
C VAL A 531 1.34 17.72 -16.22
N GLY A 532 1.72 19.01 -16.26
CA GLY A 532 2.20 19.75 -15.10
C GLY A 532 1.19 20.80 -14.63
N PHE A 533 1.12 21.00 -13.32
CA PHE A 533 0.16 21.88 -12.65
C PHE A 533 0.77 22.54 -11.40
N PRO A 534 0.16 23.63 -10.87
CA PRO A 534 0.51 24.16 -9.55
C PRO A 534 0.39 23.07 -8.48
N ALA A 535 1.37 22.94 -7.58
CA ALA A 535 1.39 21.80 -6.67
C ALA A 535 0.17 21.78 -5.73
N VAL A 536 -0.53 20.64 -5.69
CA VAL A 536 -1.71 20.39 -4.85
C VAL A 536 -1.42 19.29 -3.83
N SER A 537 -2.04 19.39 -2.65
CA SER A 537 -1.99 18.36 -1.61
C SER A 537 -3.28 17.54 -1.60
N THR A 538 -3.15 16.21 -1.60
CA THR A 538 -4.28 15.26 -1.61
C THR A 538 -3.88 13.91 -1.03
N GLN A 539 -4.87 13.04 -0.78
CA GLN A 539 -4.66 11.61 -0.52
C GLN A 539 -5.08 10.74 -1.71
N GLU A 540 -5.77 11.28 -2.71
CA GLU A 540 -6.35 10.51 -3.80
C GLU A 540 -6.37 11.31 -5.10
N ILE A 541 -5.89 10.71 -6.21
CA ILE A 541 -6.15 11.21 -7.56
C ILE A 541 -6.93 10.17 -8.36
N ARG A 542 -7.62 10.64 -9.40
CA ARG A 542 -8.16 9.81 -10.47
C ARG A 542 -7.72 10.32 -11.83
N VAL A 543 -7.34 9.38 -12.69
CA VAL A 543 -7.00 9.65 -14.09
C VAL A 543 -8.13 9.09 -14.95
N LEU A 544 -8.90 9.97 -15.58
CA LEU A 544 -10.08 9.60 -16.36
C LEU A 544 -9.78 9.65 -17.85
N PHE A 545 -10.22 8.64 -18.59
CA PHE A 545 -9.93 8.41 -20.00
C PHE A 545 -11.22 8.32 -20.81
N ASP A 546 -11.49 9.32 -21.65
CA ASP A 546 -12.55 9.29 -22.66
C ASP A 546 -12.09 8.43 -23.85
N SER A 547 -12.51 7.17 -23.95
CA SER A 547 -12.21 6.33 -25.12
C SER A 547 -12.89 6.83 -26.41
N TRP A 548 -12.56 6.24 -27.56
CA TRP A 548 -13.08 6.67 -28.87
C TRP A 548 -14.39 6.00 -29.28
N GLY A 549 -14.68 4.82 -28.76
CA GLY A 549 -15.79 3.98 -29.22
C GLY A 549 -17.16 4.43 -28.71
N ASP A 550 -18.14 4.46 -29.62
CA ASP A 550 -19.57 4.56 -29.30
C ASP A 550 -20.20 3.16 -29.07
N TRP A 551 -19.41 2.08 -29.18
CA TRP A 551 -19.78 0.67 -28.97
C TRP A 551 -18.56 -0.13 -28.47
N GLU A 552 -18.79 -1.26 -27.79
CA GLU A 552 -17.74 -2.15 -27.28
C GLU A 552 -16.77 -2.61 -28.39
N GLU A 553 -15.51 -2.86 -28.04
CA GLU A 553 -14.37 -3.09 -28.94
C GLU A 553 -13.97 -1.88 -29.83
N GLY A 554 -14.79 -0.83 -29.92
CA GLY A 554 -14.68 0.30 -30.86
C GLY A 554 -13.54 1.31 -30.64
N GLY A 555 -12.40 0.89 -30.08
CA GLY A 555 -11.28 1.75 -29.69
C GLY A 555 -11.35 2.11 -28.21
N SER A 556 -11.04 1.11 -27.38
CA SER A 556 -10.90 1.20 -25.92
C SER A 556 -9.54 1.79 -25.52
N THR A 557 -9.34 2.03 -24.23
CA THR A 557 -8.10 2.60 -23.65
C THR A 557 -7.24 1.50 -23.03
N ALA A 558 -5.91 1.62 -23.17
CA ALA A 558 -4.93 0.87 -22.38
C ALA A 558 -3.74 1.76 -21.96
N VAL A 559 -3.15 1.46 -20.80
CA VAL A 559 -2.04 2.21 -20.18
C VAL A 559 -0.90 1.25 -19.87
N ALA A 560 0.29 1.54 -20.39
CA ALA A 560 1.51 0.75 -20.18
C ALA A 560 2.33 1.20 -18.96
N GLU A 561 2.22 2.47 -18.57
CA GLU A 561 2.83 3.01 -17.35
C GLU A 561 2.16 4.35 -17.00
N LEU A 562 1.94 4.59 -15.71
CA LEU A 562 1.45 5.81 -15.10
C LEU A 562 2.44 6.23 -14.03
N THR A 563 2.81 7.51 -14.03
CA THR A 563 3.71 8.09 -13.02
C THR A 563 3.10 9.34 -12.41
N VAL A 564 3.34 9.56 -11.11
CA VAL A 564 2.85 10.71 -10.34
C VAL A 564 4.03 11.30 -9.58
N ASN A 565 4.39 12.54 -9.90
CA ASN A 565 5.54 13.20 -9.30
C ASN A 565 5.13 14.00 -8.06
N ALA A 566 5.69 13.60 -6.92
CA ALA A 566 5.56 14.31 -5.65
C ALA A 566 6.75 15.22 -5.36
N VAL A 567 6.46 16.28 -4.61
CA VAL A 567 7.35 17.39 -4.31
C VAL A 567 7.08 17.95 -2.93
N ALA A 568 8.09 18.53 -2.30
CA ALA A 568 8.05 19.01 -0.92
C ALA A 568 6.79 19.84 -0.57
N PRO A 569 6.06 19.49 0.50
CA PRO A 569 4.90 20.26 0.96
C PRO A 569 5.33 21.62 1.52
N ILE A 570 4.40 22.57 1.56
CA ILE A 570 4.65 23.83 2.25
C ILE A 570 4.55 23.59 3.76
N ALA A 571 5.62 23.89 4.51
CA ALA A 571 5.60 23.86 5.97
C ALA A 571 5.31 25.23 6.57
N SER A 572 5.77 26.33 5.94
CA SER A 572 5.50 27.69 6.43
C SER A 572 5.45 28.77 5.35
N LEU A 573 4.82 29.90 5.69
CA LEU A 573 4.79 31.12 4.89
C LEU A 573 5.41 32.27 5.68
N ALA A 574 6.63 32.69 5.34
CA ALA A 574 7.37 33.72 6.05
C ALA A 574 7.03 35.13 5.51
N PRO A 575 6.46 36.06 6.32
CA PRO A 575 5.99 37.35 5.83
C PRO A 575 7.13 38.30 5.40
N ARG A 576 6.96 38.94 4.24
CA ARG A 576 7.89 39.90 3.63
C ARG A 576 7.29 41.30 3.50
N GLY A 577 8.19 42.29 3.51
CA GLY A 577 7.86 43.71 3.35
C GLY A 577 8.00 44.49 4.66
N ALA A 578 7.33 45.65 4.75
CA ALA A 578 7.35 46.52 5.92
C ALA A 578 5.99 47.23 6.10
N GLU A 579 5.72 47.66 7.33
CA GLU A 579 4.52 48.44 7.65
C GLU A 579 4.51 49.77 6.91
N GLN A 580 3.34 50.19 6.40
CA GLN A 580 3.26 51.35 5.52
C GLN A 580 1.92 52.09 5.55
N THR A 581 1.99 53.38 5.24
CA THR A 581 0.82 54.25 5.07
C THR A 581 0.67 54.66 3.61
N VAL A 582 -0.44 54.31 3.00
CA VAL A 582 -0.76 54.57 1.58
C VAL A 582 -1.86 55.63 1.51
N ALA A 583 -1.80 56.51 0.51
CA ALA A 583 -2.86 57.51 0.31
C ALA A 583 -4.15 56.87 -0.22
N THR A 584 -5.30 57.49 0.05
CA THR A 584 -6.59 57.16 -0.59
C THR A 584 -6.52 57.30 -2.12
N SER A 585 -7.34 56.53 -2.83
CA SER A 585 -7.47 56.53 -4.30
C SER A 585 -6.16 56.30 -5.06
N THR A 586 -5.24 55.52 -4.50
CA THR A 586 -3.91 55.20 -5.06
C THR A 586 -3.90 53.76 -5.57
N THR A 587 -3.24 53.53 -6.72
CA THR A 587 -2.92 52.18 -7.24
C THR A 587 -1.40 51.99 -7.19
N GLY A 588 -0.94 50.82 -6.75
CA GLY A 588 0.49 50.49 -6.74
C GLY A 588 0.82 49.20 -6.00
N ASP A 589 2.07 48.78 -6.13
CA ASP A 589 2.63 47.60 -5.46
C ASP A 589 3.17 47.98 -4.09
N LEU A 590 2.81 47.21 -3.05
CA LEU A 590 3.24 47.49 -1.67
C LEU A 590 4.60 46.89 -1.29
N GLY A 591 5.19 46.07 -2.17
CA GLY A 591 6.40 45.29 -1.86
C GLY A 591 6.20 44.25 -0.74
N LEU A 592 4.95 43.87 -0.47
CA LEU A 592 4.59 42.81 0.48
C LEU A 592 4.49 41.45 -0.23
N GLY A 593 4.60 40.37 0.54
CA GLY A 593 4.47 39.00 0.05
C GLY A 593 4.86 38.00 1.12
N VAL A 594 5.07 36.75 0.73
CA VAL A 594 5.68 35.71 1.58
C VAL A 594 6.79 35.01 0.82
N ASP A 595 7.80 34.52 1.55
CA ASP A 595 8.59 33.40 1.05
C ASP A 595 7.87 32.10 1.48
N VAL A 596 7.81 31.13 0.58
CA VAL A 596 7.16 29.81 0.78
C VAL A 596 8.25 28.78 1.08
N LEU A 597 8.15 28.07 2.20
CA LEU A 597 9.23 27.24 2.75
C LEU A 597 8.81 25.77 2.99
N ASP A 598 9.76 24.84 2.78
CA ASP A 598 9.67 23.44 3.24
C ASP A 598 10.00 23.30 4.74
N ALA A 599 10.02 22.06 5.24
CA ALA A 599 10.29 21.76 6.65
C ALA A 599 11.75 22.00 7.10
N ASP A 600 12.67 22.23 6.17
CA ASP A 600 14.10 22.51 6.39
C ASP A 600 14.45 23.98 6.04
N ASP A 601 13.46 24.88 6.06
CA ASP A 601 13.56 26.30 5.69
C ASP A 601 14.04 26.58 4.24
N ARG A 602 13.89 25.63 3.30
CA ARG A 602 14.24 25.82 1.88
C ARG A 602 13.09 26.43 1.10
N VAL A 603 13.43 27.26 0.12
CA VAL A 603 12.46 27.99 -0.73
C VAL A 603 11.77 27.10 -1.77
N LEU A 604 10.44 27.17 -1.83
CA LEU A 604 9.60 26.36 -2.73
C LEU A 604 8.98 27.21 -3.85
N GLY A 605 9.33 26.89 -5.11
CA GLY A 605 8.72 27.48 -6.31
C GLY A 605 7.42 26.80 -6.76
N SER A 606 6.65 27.47 -7.62
CA SER A 606 5.41 26.95 -8.22
C SER A 606 4.33 26.52 -7.19
N ARG A 607 4.35 27.12 -5.99
CA ARG A 607 3.35 26.90 -4.94
C ARG A 607 2.28 27.97 -4.96
N ALA A 608 1.02 27.58 -4.90
CA ALA A 608 -0.10 28.52 -4.86
C ALA A 608 -0.21 29.21 -3.49
N VAL A 609 -0.26 30.55 -3.50
CA VAL A 609 -0.52 31.39 -2.32
C VAL A 609 -1.64 32.35 -2.63
N THR A 610 -2.69 32.30 -1.82
CA THR A 610 -3.88 33.15 -1.92
C THR A 610 -3.78 34.30 -0.94
N PHE A 611 -3.77 35.53 -1.45
CA PHE A 611 -3.77 36.75 -0.66
C PHE A 611 -5.18 37.33 -0.54
N THR A 612 -5.68 37.47 0.68
CA THR A 612 -6.98 38.10 0.98
C THR A 612 -6.78 39.49 1.59
N ILE A 613 -7.55 40.49 1.12
CA ILE A 613 -7.50 41.89 1.57
C ILE A 613 -8.81 42.28 2.27
N ALA A 614 -8.73 42.63 3.56
CA ALA A 614 -9.80 43.26 4.32
C ALA A 614 -9.57 44.78 4.47
N GLY A 615 -10.66 45.56 4.56
CA GLY A 615 -10.60 47.02 4.73
C GLY A 615 -10.68 47.85 3.43
N PRO A 616 -10.24 49.12 3.44
CA PRO A 616 -10.45 50.10 2.37
C PRO A 616 -9.46 49.97 1.19
N ALA A 617 -9.07 48.75 0.83
CA ALA A 617 -8.30 48.43 -0.38
C ALA A 617 -8.80 47.13 -1.02
N GLY A 618 -8.47 46.89 -2.28
CA GLY A 618 -8.69 45.63 -2.99
C GLY A 618 -7.67 45.49 -4.12
N PHE A 619 -7.75 44.42 -4.90
CA PHE A 619 -6.91 44.26 -6.09
C PHE A 619 -7.39 45.15 -7.24
N VAL A 620 -6.54 45.35 -8.26
CA VAL A 620 -6.81 46.31 -9.36
C VAL A 620 -8.04 45.96 -10.21
N ASP A 621 -8.36 44.67 -10.31
CA ASP A 621 -9.57 44.11 -10.92
C ASP A 621 -10.86 44.37 -10.10
N GLY A 622 -10.73 44.81 -8.85
CA GLY A 622 -11.81 45.03 -7.90
C GLY A 622 -12.08 43.86 -6.93
N THR A 623 -11.32 42.77 -7.02
CA THR A 623 -11.47 41.60 -6.14
C THR A 623 -10.89 41.83 -4.73
N LYS A 624 -11.17 40.89 -3.83
CA LYS A 624 -10.70 40.86 -2.44
C LYS A 624 -9.79 39.68 -2.12
N SER A 625 -9.66 38.74 -3.06
CA SER A 625 -8.79 37.56 -2.97
C SER A 625 -8.12 37.37 -4.32
N ALA A 626 -6.82 37.10 -4.33
CA ALA A 626 -6.05 36.80 -5.53
C ALA A 626 -4.97 35.76 -5.23
N THR A 627 -4.88 34.74 -6.06
CA THR A 627 -3.90 33.66 -5.95
C THR A 627 -2.73 33.89 -6.91
N VAL A 628 -1.51 33.65 -6.45
CA VAL A 628 -0.29 33.68 -7.26
C VAL A 628 0.53 32.42 -7.04
N LEU A 629 1.42 32.11 -7.96
CA LEU A 629 2.48 31.11 -7.74
C LEU A 629 3.72 31.77 -7.15
N SER A 630 4.42 31.07 -6.28
CA SER A 630 5.77 31.44 -5.86
C SER A 630 6.77 31.35 -7.02
N GLY A 631 7.68 32.34 -7.10
CA GLY A 631 8.80 32.29 -8.03
C GLY A 631 9.80 31.17 -7.67
N SER A 632 10.77 30.91 -8.55
CA SER A 632 11.86 29.95 -8.28
C SER A 632 12.82 30.39 -7.16
N ASP A 633 12.62 31.58 -6.59
CA ASP A 633 13.27 32.08 -5.36
C ASP A 633 12.38 31.89 -4.10
N GLY A 634 11.28 31.15 -4.23
CA GLY A 634 10.29 30.90 -3.18
C GLY A 634 9.29 32.03 -2.95
N ARG A 635 9.38 33.17 -3.64
CA ARG A 635 8.57 34.34 -3.29
C ARG A 635 7.21 34.35 -3.98
N ALA A 636 6.14 34.29 -3.20
CA ALA A 636 4.83 34.74 -3.62
C ALA A 636 4.69 36.24 -3.30
N THR A 637 4.53 37.08 -4.32
CA THR A 637 4.41 38.54 -4.17
C THR A 637 2.95 38.96 -4.20
N LEU A 638 2.54 39.87 -3.31
CA LEU A 638 1.18 40.42 -3.29
C LEU A 638 0.90 41.17 -4.61
N PRO A 639 -0.18 40.83 -5.35
CA PRO A 639 -0.56 41.57 -6.55
C PRO A 639 -0.85 43.05 -6.30
N THR A 640 -0.70 43.88 -7.34
CA THR A 640 -0.97 45.33 -7.30
C THR A 640 -2.33 45.64 -6.69
N ILE A 641 -2.35 46.54 -5.70
CA ILE A 641 -3.59 46.93 -5.02
C ILE A 641 -4.10 48.30 -5.49
N ARG A 642 -5.35 48.58 -5.15
CA ARG A 642 -6.01 49.87 -5.29
C ARG A 642 -6.71 50.25 -3.97
N THR A 643 -6.35 51.41 -3.42
CA THR A 643 -6.98 51.96 -2.22
C THR A 643 -8.27 52.71 -2.57
N GLY A 644 -9.24 52.65 -1.65
CA GLY A 644 -10.53 53.35 -1.78
C GLY A 644 -10.44 54.83 -1.42
N THR A 645 -11.61 55.47 -1.36
CA THR A 645 -11.75 56.88 -0.94
C THR A 645 -11.77 57.07 0.58
N THR A 646 -11.97 56.00 1.35
CA THR A 646 -12.05 55.99 2.81
C THR A 646 -10.71 55.65 3.47
N THR A 647 -10.46 56.20 4.65
CA THR A 647 -9.29 55.90 5.48
C THR A 647 -9.56 54.75 6.44
N GLY A 648 -8.54 53.96 6.77
CA GLY A 648 -8.63 52.86 7.73
C GLY A 648 -7.49 51.85 7.62
N ALA A 649 -7.42 50.92 8.55
CA ALA A 649 -6.49 49.79 8.49
C ALA A 649 -6.90 48.83 7.35
N VAL A 650 -5.89 48.28 6.67
CA VAL A 650 -6.00 47.22 5.68
C VAL A 650 -5.26 46.01 6.24
N THR A 651 -5.98 44.92 6.46
CA THR A 651 -5.40 43.63 6.85
C THR A 651 -5.21 42.81 5.59
N ILE A 652 -4.02 42.22 5.43
CA ILE A 652 -3.69 41.38 4.29
C ILE A 652 -3.16 40.05 4.83
N THR A 653 -3.78 38.96 4.42
CA THR A 653 -3.47 37.61 4.89
C THR A 653 -3.08 36.73 3.71
N ALA A 654 -1.94 36.04 3.83
CA ALA A 654 -1.51 34.99 2.93
C ALA A 654 -2.00 33.63 3.43
N THR A 655 -2.48 32.79 2.53
CA THR A 655 -2.96 31.43 2.80
C THR A 655 -2.45 30.47 1.74
N ALA A 656 -2.18 29.23 2.13
CA ALA A 656 -1.86 28.13 1.23
C ALA A 656 -2.42 26.82 1.82
N GLN A 657 -2.61 25.80 1.00
CA GLN A 657 -3.18 24.52 1.43
C GLN A 657 -2.31 23.88 2.51
N GLY A 658 -2.94 23.32 3.56
CA GLY A 658 -2.25 22.66 4.68
C GLY A 658 -1.55 23.58 5.70
N VAL A 659 -1.47 24.90 5.47
CA VAL A 659 -0.67 25.82 6.32
C VAL A 659 -1.54 26.88 7.00
N ALA A 660 -1.20 27.23 8.24
CA ALA A 660 -1.89 28.28 8.99
C ALA A 660 -1.80 29.66 8.28
N PRO A 661 -2.87 30.49 8.30
CA PRO A 661 -2.87 31.80 7.64
C PRO A 661 -1.81 32.78 8.21
N THR A 662 -0.92 33.29 7.37
CA THR A 662 0.11 34.29 7.73
C THR A 662 -0.41 35.71 7.50
N ALA A 663 -0.40 36.54 8.54
CA ALA A 663 -0.65 37.98 8.41
C ALA A 663 0.59 38.71 7.87
N LEU A 664 0.38 39.64 6.92
CA LEU A 664 1.43 40.51 6.39
C LEU A 664 1.62 41.79 7.24
N PRO A 665 2.76 42.50 7.09
CA PRO A 665 3.00 43.78 7.76
C PRO A 665 1.86 44.80 7.56
N SER A 666 1.53 45.56 8.61
CA SER A 666 0.30 46.35 8.62
C SER A 666 0.30 47.47 7.57
N THR A 667 -0.85 47.65 6.91
CA THR A 667 -1.05 48.70 5.92
C THR A 667 -2.18 49.62 6.37
N THR A 668 -1.95 50.93 6.35
CA THR A 668 -2.97 51.94 6.68
C THR A 668 -3.27 52.81 5.48
N VAL A 669 -4.55 52.95 5.11
CA VAL A 669 -5.00 53.95 4.13
C VAL A 669 -5.29 55.25 4.85
N ALA A 670 -4.52 56.30 4.52
CA ALA A 670 -4.67 57.65 5.06
C ALA A 670 -5.11 58.64 3.99
N ALA A 671 -5.66 59.79 4.40
CA ALA A 671 -6.01 60.85 3.47
C ALA A 671 -4.73 61.40 2.81
N ALA A 672 -4.76 61.60 1.49
CA ALA A 672 -3.64 62.18 0.76
C ALA A 672 -3.23 63.54 1.38
N PRO A 673 -1.93 63.81 1.59
CA PRO A 673 -1.48 65.03 2.25
C PRO A 673 -1.94 66.26 1.47
N ALA A 674 -2.60 67.18 2.15
CA ALA A 674 -3.18 68.37 1.54
C ALA A 674 -2.10 69.17 0.80
N SER A 675 -2.29 69.38 -0.51
CA SER A 675 -1.35 70.14 -1.34
C SER A 675 -1.14 71.53 -0.72
N PRO A 676 0.12 71.96 -0.47
CA PRO A 676 0.37 73.24 0.18
C PRO A 676 -0.24 74.37 -0.67
N PRO A 677 -0.91 75.35 -0.05
CA PRO A 677 -1.69 76.35 -0.78
C PRO A 677 -0.77 77.10 -1.75
N ARG A 678 -1.11 77.04 -3.05
CA ARG A 678 -0.38 77.72 -4.13
C ARG A 678 -0.12 79.16 -3.72
N ARG A 679 1.15 79.50 -3.43
CA ARG A 679 1.56 80.89 -3.19
C ARG A 679 1.21 81.70 -4.43
N ARG A 680 0.13 82.49 -4.35
CA ARG A 680 -0.16 83.53 -5.33
C ARG A 680 1.02 84.50 -5.30
N HIS A 681 1.87 84.46 -6.31
CA HIS A 681 2.92 85.46 -6.47
C HIS A 681 2.25 86.83 -6.58
N GLY A 682 2.57 87.71 -5.62
CA GLY A 682 2.06 89.08 -5.61
C GLY A 682 2.51 89.80 -6.87
N SER A 683 1.54 90.34 -7.61
CA SER A 683 1.79 91.18 -8.78
C SER A 683 2.49 92.47 -8.34
N SER A 684 3.74 92.65 -8.77
CA SER A 684 4.49 93.91 -8.65
C SER A 684 4.82 94.42 -10.07
N PRO A 685 4.77 95.74 -10.32
CA PRO A 685 4.49 96.25 -11.67
C PRO A 685 5.67 96.17 -12.63
N ALA A 686 5.37 95.84 -13.90
CA ALA A 686 6.34 95.83 -14.98
C ALA A 686 6.79 97.26 -15.34
N ARG A 687 8.09 97.54 -15.24
CA ARG A 687 8.70 98.79 -15.70
C ARG A 687 9.40 98.56 -17.04
N TRP A 688 8.76 98.99 -18.13
CA TRP A 688 9.35 98.92 -19.46
C TRP A 688 10.51 99.91 -19.61
N SER A 689 11.69 99.43 -19.99
CA SER A 689 12.70 100.25 -20.69
C SER A 689 13.53 99.41 -21.65
N SER A 690 13.56 99.86 -22.90
CA SER A 690 14.27 99.28 -24.04
C SER A 690 15.77 99.05 -23.82
N ARG A 691 16.33 97.99 -24.45
CA ARG A 691 17.17 98.18 -25.66
C ARG A 691 17.46 96.88 -26.40
N SER A 692 17.47 96.95 -27.73
CA SER A 692 17.94 95.91 -28.63
C SER A 692 19.41 96.13 -29.01
N ARG A 693 20.14 95.03 -29.25
CA ARG A 693 21.20 94.97 -30.29
C ARG A 693 21.54 93.53 -30.65
N ARG A 694 21.98 93.34 -31.90
CA ARG A 694 22.23 92.03 -32.54
C ARG A 694 23.63 91.50 -32.22
N ARG A 695 23.79 90.17 -32.19
CA ARG A 695 24.79 89.46 -33.04
C ARG A 695 24.51 87.95 -33.13
N THR A 696 25.01 87.36 -34.21
CA THR A 696 24.91 85.96 -34.69
C THR A 696 26.25 85.60 -35.36
N PRO A 697 26.52 84.34 -35.79
CA PRO A 697 26.17 83.03 -35.18
C PRO A 697 27.33 81.99 -35.21
N GLY A 698 27.11 80.82 -34.57
CA GLY A 698 27.70 79.52 -34.92
C GLY A 698 28.95 79.05 -34.16
N PRO A 699 29.48 77.82 -34.43
CA PRO A 699 28.75 76.63 -34.92
C PRO A 699 29.20 75.26 -34.34
N VAL A 700 28.32 74.23 -34.41
CA VAL A 700 28.68 72.77 -34.51
C VAL A 700 29.31 72.14 -33.22
N PRO A 701 29.30 70.79 -32.98
CA PRO A 701 28.94 69.64 -33.83
C PRO A 701 27.81 68.71 -33.34
N ARG A 702 27.47 67.72 -34.19
CA ARG A 702 26.75 66.48 -33.84
C ARG A 702 27.64 65.53 -33.03
N ILE A 703 27.03 64.68 -32.19
CA ILE A 703 27.51 63.32 -31.89
C ILE A 703 26.35 62.34 -32.16
N SER A 704 26.66 61.07 -32.41
CA SER A 704 25.74 60.04 -32.91
C SER A 704 26.06 58.66 -32.34
N ARG A 705 25.02 57.84 -32.14
CA ARG A 705 25.09 56.46 -31.59
C ARG A 705 25.45 56.45 -30.09
N TRP A 706 25.05 55.44 -29.32
CA TRP A 706 24.40 54.18 -29.71
C TRP A 706 22.88 54.20 -29.51
#